data_AF-A0A1F9P7D1-F1
#
_entry.id   AF-A0A1F9P7D1-F1
#
_cell.length_a   1.000
_cell.length_b   1.000
_cell.length_c   1.000
_cell.angle_alpha   90.00
_cell.angle_beta   90.00
_cell.angle_gamma   90.00
#
_symmetry.space_group_name_H-M   'P 1'
#
loop_
_entity.id
_entity.type
_entity.pdbx_description
1 polymer ?
#
loop_
_entity_poly.entity_id
_entity_poly.type
_entity_poly.pdbx_seq_one_letter_code
_entity_poly.pdbx_strand_id
1 'polypeptide(L)'
;MAKLIAIQGQVTVRRGIDKSWEPAQVGQPLGAGDAVRTGSASSASILCVDESQIKLNENTIVILKSIAPSPRLQPVTPAKGQPPPASHYEVPEGEIWLRNKHEKFRFELETPAVTAIIRGTELNIRVKRNGATNILLLEGNVCIANSQGEVCLRPGEEGYAVPGQKPTKQVLVQPSDAVQWVLYYPGIISYRDLPLTPLPGEFRSPPGSPAVAPLIQEGEAAYDQGRLQEAREKAETVLAKDPGNSRALTVLGWVSLQENRPDEAVKQFHGVRQPDDLTIVGQALAREDLGDATGAYEIIWAAGQKGKSSPLLVAMSGYFALLAGRVEEARSRLQAAVNLPSPAPRLARPLLVQIDLVQNRKEAAQAEASQALTQAPNSPMALFSMGLVKMASFDLPGATQYLQKAIAADPRFVEAYVYLAKIWLGTEYLSRAQQTIDKALHLAPRNPQVLSLVGFVRLAFRDYAGAFQFWNRALAGYPKFGEAHLGLGIYYFRHRDFRRGLEEMLTATLLDPRVASYQTELGKALYQTRSFDRSLEVYDYAKTLDPRDPTPYYYRGIALTDLNRPGEAIQEINKSIELNDNVAMFRSRSLLDQDLAVRNYSLAKSYQQLGLNDWAYSKAVTAVNYHPHESSAHLFLRDVILGARAGSEAPFLTGGLLFTTASTEAALYRILSRANQATFSNVALDGTEALGFTTDYTPMFEMPYGRVVASGSIGAWQGKKSVQDQQGLVYGGAPGVAVAAAGRYFDNRGANWPSASSVTLDTFSGTQRFTDLTGVAKWEPTVKGTLTGFAEYINVKAIDQQTYRQAPPSGFLSPINTSFANNTVLRQKNYEMAYYYRFNPQAAFLAYYSRQNNSYHFVQPVSYNSTVDLGLGEFGFPSFPYSAQGSLNQTFDQISNNVQLQQYLRLSMLGQHSLIGGFDHFSGPGIDQRRFQYSMTTIDTSSLVPFFAAFDVQVPSSITAESHNQIGFQTPQWSYSFYLLDYWRPFQDLVIELGLFKDFNKAVSRYFQENSYTSMWSPRFGVNYQFEVKGTQQVLRAALGRYLNTHLLTQPLLVPAETASFPWAIDSQSGTEIRQAGAAWEAQWNNKTFSVVRLSTLRLSTPTFFTDAVTGFDQPMFQTWKRYQASITLNRILCTSLGLSLGVMGKRVIPDLSYEATDGLRGFSEFNAFIGLAYLHPDGWLARLRPLLVQQYGDITGHKADNVFVIFNMTLGREFPNKRGFALFEMQNLFNHRPFYSLEPLRDLEFTNQRRFLFRVGLYF
;
A
#
# COMPACT_ATOMS: atom_id res chain seq x y z
N MET A 1 33.73 -0.86 -17.64
CA MET A 1 33.72 -1.72 -18.84
C MET A 1 32.27 -1.93 -19.25
N ALA A 2 31.96 -1.86 -20.55
CA ALA A 2 30.63 -2.22 -21.04
C ALA A 2 30.48 -3.74 -21.14
N LYS A 3 29.26 -4.22 -21.40
CA LYS A 3 28.95 -5.65 -21.52
C LYS A 3 27.98 -5.88 -22.66
N LEU A 4 28.26 -6.90 -23.46
CA LEU A 4 27.35 -7.37 -24.50
C LEU A 4 26.25 -8.22 -23.83
N ILE A 5 25.00 -7.76 -23.90
CA ILE A 5 23.86 -8.34 -23.18
C ILE A 5 23.07 -9.31 -24.05
N ALA A 6 22.94 -9.01 -25.33
CA ALA A 6 22.12 -9.77 -26.26
C ALA A 6 22.75 -9.82 -27.66
N ILE A 7 22.60 -10.95 -28.35
CA ILE A 7 23.11 -11.21 -29.71
C ILE A 7 22.04 -11.94 -30.53
N GLN A 8 21.77 -11.49 -31.76
CA GLN A 8 21.00 -12.21 -32.79
C GLN A 8 21.82 -12.34 -34.05
N GLY A 9 21.77 -13.50 -34.70
CA GLY A 9 22.45 -13.72 -35.97
C GLY A 9 23.97 -13.61 -35.83
N GLN A 10 24.60 -13.03 -36.85
CA GLN A 10 26.05 -12.91 -36.92
C GLN A 10 26.51 -11.61 -36.25
N VAL A 11 27.13 -11.73 -35.08
CA VAL A 11 27.74 -10.59 -34.36
C VAL A 11 29.19 -10.90 -34.10
N THR A 12 30.05 -9.93 -34.40
CA THR A 12 31.50 -10.02 -34.22
C THR A 12 32.01 -8.86 -33.38
N VAL A 13 33.08 -9.10 -32.61
CA VAL A 13 33.76 -8.10 -31.79
C VAL A 13 35.21 -7.98 -32.25
N ARG A 14 35.74 -6.76 -32.23
CA ARG A 14 37.16 -6.47 -32.45
C ARG A 14 37.73 -5.81 -31.20
N ARG A 15 38.85 -6.34 -30.69
CA ARG A 15 39.50 -5.89 -29.45
C ARG A 15 40.61 -4.88 -29.74
N GLY A 16 40.31 -3.58 -29.74
CA GLY A 16 41.24 -2.55 -30.21
C GLY A 16 41.33 -2.44 -31.73
N ILE A 17 42.19 -1.54 -32.23
CA ILE A 17 42.22 -1.14 -33.66
C ILE A 17 42.88 -2.19 -34.56
N ASP A 18 43.92 -2.88 -34.08
CA ASP A 18 44.80 -3.74 -34.90
C ASP A 18 44.50 -5.26 -34.81
N LYS A 19 43.37 -5.65 -34.19
CA LYS A 19 43.02 -7.08 -34.01
C LYS A 19 41.97 -7.56 -35.02
N SER A 20 41.90 -8.87 -35.24
CA SER A 20 40.90 -9.51 -36.10
C SER A 20 39.50 -9.46 -35.46
N TRP A 21 38.47 -9.54 -36.30
CA TRP A 21 37.08 -9.72 -35.87
C TRP A 21 36.85 -11.17 -35.41
N GLU A 22 36.31 -11.34 -34.21
CA GLU A 22 36.00 -12.64 -33.61
C GLU A 22 34.49 -12.77 -33.35
N PRO A 23 33.91 -13.98 -33.39
CA PRO A 23 32.51 -14.18 -32.99
C PRO A 23 32.24 -13.68 -31.57
N ALA A 24 31.15 -12.93 -31.41
CA ALA A 24 30.79 -12.34 -30.13
C ALA A 24 30.09 -13.35 -29.20
N GLN A 25 30.25 -13.18 -27.88
CA GLN A 25 29.56 -14.00 -26.87
C GLN A 25 28.68 -13.14 -25.96
N VAL A 26 27.51 -13.66 -25.57
CA VAL A 26 26.65 -13.01 -24.58
C VAL A 26 27.38 -12.93 -23.24
N GLY A 27 27.31 -11.78 -22.59
CA GLY A 27 28.02 -11.49 -21.34
C GLY A 27 29.47 -11.03 -21.51
N GLN A 28 29.99 -10.98 -22.75
CA GLN A 28 31.36 -10.57 -23.03
C GLN A 28 31.61 -9.13 -22.57
N PRO A 29 32.64 -8.87 -21.74
CA PRO A 29 33.00 -7.51 -21.34
C PRO A 29 33.64 -6.77 -22.51
N LEU A 30 33.34 -5.48 -22.66
CA LEU A 30 33.86 -4.58 -23.69
C LEU A 30 34.62 -3.41 -23.03
N GLY A 31 35.84 -3.19 -23.48
CA GLY A 31 36.74 -2.13 -23.02
C GLY A 31 36.77 -0.92 -23.95
N ALA A 32 37.54 0.09 -23.54
CA ALA A 32 37.85 1.23 -24.41
C ALA A 32 38.66 0.75 -25.64
N GLY A 33 38.27 1.22 -26.83
CA GLY A 33 38.84 0.83 -28.12
C GLY A 33 38.22 -0.42 -28.76
N ASP A 34 37.33 -1.13 -28.07
CA ASP A 34 36.63 -2.29 -28.64
C ASP A 34 35.52 -1.86 -29.62
N ALA A 35 35.31 -2.66 -30.66
CA ALA A 35 34.25 -2.46 -31.65
C ALA A 35 33.32 -3.67 -31.75
N VAL A 36 32.03 -3.43 -32.01
CA VAL A 36 31.00 -4.46 -32.23
C VAL A 36 30.40 -4.28 -33.61
N ARG A 37 30.22 -5.37 -34.34
CA ARG A 37 29.64 -5.39 -35.68
C ARG A 37 28.53 -6.43 -35.82
N THR A 38 27.39 -6.04 -36.37
CA THR A 38 26.26 -6.91 -36.72
C THR A 38 26.21 -7.17 -38.23
N GLY A 39 25.82 -8.37 -38.65
CA GLY A 39 25.55 -8.72 -40.05
C GLY A 39 24.10 -8.45 -40.48
N SER A 40 23.68 -9.01 -41.61
CA SER A 40 22.28 -8.99 -42.06
C SER A 40 21.37 -9.77 -41.10
N ALA A 41 20.13 -9.30 -40.90
CA ALA A 41 19.14 -9.91 -39.99
C ALA A 41 19.72 -10.24 -38.60
N SER A 42 20.65 -9.40 -38.13
CA SER A 42 21.40 -9.57 -36.90
C SER A 42 21.24 -8.33 -36.03
N SER A 43 21.30 -8.50 -34.71
CA SER A 43 21.15 -7.41 -33.75
C SER A 43 22.01 -7.66 -32.51
N ALA A 44 22.36 -6.59 -31.81
CA ALA A 44 23.12 -6.68 -30.56
C ALA A 44 22.62 -5.66 -29.54
N SER A 45 22.80 -5.94 -28.25
CA SER A 45 22.52 -4.96 -27.19
C SER A 45 23.69 -4.85 -26.23
N ILE A 46 24.07 -3.62 -25.90
CA ILE A 46 25.22 -3.29 -25.06
C ILE A 46 24.73 -2.47 -23.88
N LEU A 47 25.07 -2.91 -22.67
CA LEU A 47 24.89 -2.14 -21.45
C LEU A 47 26.25 -1.61 -21.00
N CYS A 48 26.36 -0.30 -20.85
CA CYS A 48 27.59 0.37 -20.47
C CYS A 48 27.57 0.74 -18.98
N VAL A 49 28.74 0.79 -18.34
CA VAL A 49 28.87 1.20 -16.91
C VAL A 49 28.54 2.67 -16.66
N ASP A 50 28.41 3.49 -17.70
CA ASP A 50 27.85 4.84 -17.63
C ASP A 50 26.31 4.87 -17.71
N GLU A 51 25.66 3.71 -17.60
CA GLU A 51 24.22 3.51 -17.75
C GLU A 51 23.70 3.69 -19.18
N SER A 52 24.58 3.82 -20.19
CA SER A 52 24.15 3.85 -21.58
C SER A 52 23.60 2.48 -22.01
N GLN A 53 22.39 2.51 -22.54
CA GLN A 53 21.69 1.40 -23.15
C GLN A 53 21.78 1.57 -24.67
N ILE A 54 22.41 0.63 -25.37
CA ILE A 54 22.60 0.71 -26.83
C ILE A 54 22.06 -0.57 -27.48
N LYS A 55 21.19 -0.42 -28.48
CA LYS A 55 20.84 -1.50 -29.40
C LYS A 55 21.41 -1.21 -30.78
N LEU A 56 21.95 -2.25 -31.42
CA LEU A 56 22.46 -2.22 -32.79
C LEU A 56 21.48 -2.99 -33.68
N ASN A 57 21.08 -2.37 -34.78
CA ASN A 57 20.32 -3.02 -35.84
C ASN A 57 21.26 -3.81 -36.77
N GLU A 58 20.75 -4.36 -37.87
CA GLU A 58 21.56 -5.07 -38.85
C GLU A 58 22.62 -4.17 -39.52
N ASN A 59 23.71 -4.78 -39.99
CA ASN A 59 24.80 -4.10 -40.72
C ASN A 59 25.35 -2.86 -40.00
N THR A 60 25.52 -2.95 -38.68
CA THR A 60 25.89 -1.83 -37.82
C THR A 60 27.24 -2.04 -37.17
N ILE A 61 28.04 -0.98 -37.09
CA ILE A 61 29.33 -0.95 -36.38
C ILE A 61 29.28 0.12 -35.30
N VAL A 62 29.69 -0.22 -34.08
CA VAL A 62 29.87 0.72 -32.97
C VAL A 62 31.25 0.54 -32.35
N ILE A 63 31.95 1.63 -32.07
CA ILE A 63 33.27 1.64 -31.43
C ILE A 63 33.18 2.40 -30.10
N LEU A 64 33.62 1.76 -29.01
CA LEU A 64 33.61 2.35 -27.67
C LEU A 64 34.95 3.04 -27.39
N LYS A 65 35.19 4.26 -27.87
CA LYS A 65 36.51 4.94 -27.71
C LYS A 65 36.91 5.16 -26.26
N SER A 66 35.97 5.56 -25.40
CA SER A 66 36.17 5.68 -23.96
C SER A 66 34.85 5.50 -23.21
N ILE A 67 34.88 4.86 -22.04
CA ILE A 67 33.70 4.55 -21.22
C ILE A 67 33.95 5.08 -19.82
N ALA A 68 33.32 6.19 -19.45
CA ALA A 68 33.42 6.70 -18.08
C ALA A 68 32.51 5.92 -17.12
N PRO A 69 32.88 5.76 -15.83
CA PRO A 69 32.08 5.02 -14.87
C PRO A 69 30.90 5.84 -14.35
N SER A 70 29.70 5.24 -14.23
CA SER A 70 28.60 5.84 -13.47
C SER A 70 28.92 5.76 -11.97
N PRO A 71 28.82 6.87 -11.22
CA PRO A 71 28.97 6.88 -9.77
C PRO A 71 28.06 5.91 -9.02
N ARG A 72 26.98 5.42 -9.65
CA ARG A 72 25.99 4.50 -9.04
C ARG A 72 26.34 3.03 -9.25
N LEU A 73 26.83 2.68 -10.43
CA LEU A 73 27.27 1.32 -10.73
C LEU A 73 28.70 1.08 -10.22
N GLN A 74 29.54 2.11 -10.28
CA GLN A 74 30.92 2.14 -9.79
C GLN A 74 31.28 3.54 -9.26
N PRO A 75 31.24 3.78 -7.93
CA PRO A 75 31.61 5.08 -7.36
C PRO A 75 33.07 5.42 -7.66
N VAL A 76 33.32 6.58 -8.26
CA VAL A 76 34.68 7.11 -8.46
C VAL A 76 34.74 8.53 -7.92
N THR A 77 35.73 8.81 -7.08
CA THR A 77 36.03 10.16 -6.62
C THR A 77 37.00 10.79 -7.61
N PRO A 78 36.60 11.80 -8.41
CA PRO A 78 37.53 12.48 -9.30
C PRO A 78 38.61 13.19 -8.47
N ALA A 79 39.87 13.08 -8.89
CA ALA A 79 40.97 13.83 -8.28
C ALA A 79 40.70 15.34 -8.43
N LYS A 80 40.96 16.12 -7.37
CA LYS A 80 40.75 17.59 -7.37
C LYS A 80 41.44 18.23 -8.59
N GLY A 81 40.66 18.90 -9.44
CA GLY A 81 41.16 19.71 -10.56
C GLY A 81 41.18 19.01 -11.93
N GLN A 82 40.82 17.73 -12.04
CA GLN A 82 40.64 17.08 -13.34
C GLN A 82 39.19 17.25 -13.86
N PRO A 83 38.99 17.51 -15.16
CA PRO A 83 37.65 17.49 -15.74
C PRO A 83 37.01 16.11 -15.55
N PRO A 84 35.67 16.03 -15.36
CA PRO A 84 35.01 14.76 -15.19
C PRO A 84 35.24 13.87 -16.42
N PRO A 85 35.46 12.55 -16.22
CA PRO A 85 35.66 11.62 -17.32
C PRO A 85 34.44 11.60 -18.23
N ALA A 86 34.66 11.57 -19.55
CA ALA A 86 33.62 11.53 -20.57
C ALA A 86 33.54 10.15 -21.22
N SER A 87 32.33 9.71 -21.59
CA SER A 87 32.18 8.60 -22.53
C SER A 87 32.17 9.14 -23.94
N HIS A 88 32.91 8.47 -24.83
CA HIS A 88 33.01 8.84 -26.23
C HIS A 88 32.87 7.59 -27.09
N TYR A 89 31.80 7.53 -27.90
CA TYR A 89 31.52 6.39 -28.79
C TYR A 89 31.47 6.86 -30.26
N GLU A 90 31.70 5.94 -31.19
CA GLU A 90 31.63 6.21 -32.63
C GLU A 90 30.70 5.22 -33.34
N VAL A 91 29.92 5.71 -34.29
CA VAL A 91 29.02 4.93 -35.16
C VAL A 91 29.39 5.22 -36.62
N PRO A 92 30.32 4.47 -37.21
CA PRO A 92 30.74 4.70 -38.59
C PRO A 92 29.71 4.25 -39.64
N GLU A 93 28.90 3.22 -39.35
CA GLU A 93 27.89 2.68 -40.29
C GLU A 93 26.76 1.99 -39.51
N GLY A 94 25.54 2.05 -40.05
CA GLY A 94 24.38 1.27 -39.61
C GLY A 94 23.38 2.07 -38.79
N GLU A 95 22.59 1.38 -37.97
CA GLU A 95 21.54 2.00 -37.18
C GLU A 95 21.60 1.57 -35.71
N ILE A 96 21.55 2.55 -34.80
CA ILE A 96 21.52 2.32 -33.37
C ILE A 96 20.37 3.05 -32.69
N TRP A 97 19.82 2.42 -31.68
CA TRP A 97 19.04 3.10 -30.64
C TRP A 97 19.92 3.27 -29.42
N LEU A 98 19.93 4.49 -28.87
CA LEU A 98 20.73 4.84 -27.70
C LEU A 98 19.88 5.58 -26.67
N ARG A 99 20.00 5.14 -25.42
CA ARG A 99 19.43 5.82 -24.26
C ARG A 99 20.49 6.00 -23.19
N ASN A 100 20.74 7.25 -22.82
CA ASN A 100 21.50 7.61 -21.62
C ASN A 100 20.78 8.75 -20.92
N LYS A 101 20.17 8.46 -19.77
CA LYS A 101 19.39 9.46 -19.02
C LYS A 101 20.25 10.31 -18.08
N HIS A 102 21.57 10.22 -18.09
CA HIS A 102 22.41 10.96 -17.13
C HIS A 102 22.76 12.39 -17.61
N GLU A 103 21.88 13.37 -17.38
CA GLU A 103 22.06 14.79 -17.78
C GLU A 103 23.40 15.46 -17.41
N LYS A 104 23.95 15.16 -16.22
CA LYS A 104 25.21 15.75 -15.72
C LYS A 104 26.46 15.00 -16.22
N PHE A 105 26.27 13.95 -17.02
CA PHE A 105 27.34 13.13 -17.55
C PHE A 105 27.76 13.67 -18.92
N ARG A 106 29.07 13.78 -19.16
CA ARG A 106 29.59 14.20 -20.46
C ARG A 106 29.62 12.99 -21.38
N PHE A 107 28.69 12.96 -22.34
CA PHE A 107 28.60 11.92 -23.35
C PHE A 107 28.71 12.54 -24.75
N GLU A 108 29.65 12.04 -25.53
CA GLU A 108 29.85 12.45 -26.92
C GLU A 108 29.70 11.22 -27.84
N LEU A 109 29.08 11.43 -28.99
CA LEU A 109 28.90 10.40 -30.00
C LEU A 109 29.32 10.93 -31.36
N GLU A 110 30.18 10.21 -32.05
CA GLU A 110 30.75 10.63 -33.32
C GLU A 110 30.18 9.78 -34.47
N THR A 111 29.81 10.44 -35.57
CA THR A 111 29.53 9.82 -36.86
C THR A 111 30.41 10.47 -37.93
N PRO A 112 30.51 9.91 -39.15
CA PRO A 112 31.29 10.52 -40.23
C PRO A 112 30.85 11.94 -40.63
N ALA A 113 29.63 12.36 -40.28
CA ALA A 113 29.10 13.67 -40.64
C ALA A 113 29.08 14.69 -39.49
N VAL A 114 28.89 14.24 -38.24
CA VAL A 114 28.66 15.11 -37.06
C VAL A 114 29.13 14.47 -35.75
N THR A 115 29.41 15.32 -34.76
CA THR A 115 29.52 14.93 -33.36
C THR A 115 28.26 15.38 -32.62
N ALA A 116 27.62 14.46 -31.91
CA ALA A 116 26.45 14.69 -31.09
C ALA A 116 26.85 14.76 -29.60
N ILE A 117 26.52 15.86 -28.95
CA ILE A 117 26.68 16.02 -27.49
C ILE A 117 25.36 15.63 -26.83
N ILE A 118 25.39 14.57 -26.03
CA ILE A 118 24.20 13.95 -25.43
C ILE A 118 24.09 14.33 -23.96
N ARG A 119 22.90 14.79 -23.55
CA ARG A 119 22.56 15.11 -22.16
C ARG A 119 21.17 14.62 -21.82
N GLY A 120 21.10 13.46 -21.15
CA GLY A 120 19.83 12.91 -20.66
C GLY A 120 18.86 12.55 -21.78
N THR A 121 19.30 11.83 -22.81
CA THR A 121 18.54 11.66 -24.06
C THR A 121 18.21 10.21 -24.40
N GLU A 122 17.16 10.06 -25.19
CA GLU A 122 16.83 8.85 -25.95
C GLU A 122 16.74 9.23 -27.42
N LEU A 123 17.44 8.51 -28.29
CA LEU A 123 17.58 8.86 -29.70
C LEU A 123 17.84 7.64 -30.58
N ASN A 124 17.52 7.77 -31.86
CA ASN A 124 17.85 6.80 -32.91
C ASN A 124 18.82 7.45 -33.90
N ILE A 125 19.83 6.70 -34.32
CA ILE A 125 20.84 7.18 -35.27
C ILE A 125 20.95 6.19 -36.40
N ARG A 126 20.90 6.71 -37.62
CA ARG A 126 21.10 5.94 -38.84
C ARG A 126 22.20 6.58 -39.67
N VAL A 127 23.28 5.84 -39.89
CA VAL A 127 24.44 6.23 -40.70
C VAL A 127 24.47 5.36 -41.94
N LYS A 128 24.25 5.97 -43.10
CA LYS A 128 24.35 5.29 -44.40
C LYS A 128 25.82 5.05 -44.76
N ARG A 129 26.07 4.11 -45.68
CA ARG A 129 27.42 3.80 -46.20
C ARG A 129 28.20 4.98 -46.76
N ASN A 130 27.52 6.02 -47.23
CA ASN A 130 28.14 7.25 -47.72
C ASN A 130 28.44 8.27 -46.60
N GLY A 131 28.28 7.90 -45.33
CA GLY A 131 28.48 8.76 -44.16
C GLY A 131 27.31 9.69 -43.84
N ALA A 132 26.26 9.73 -44.66
CA ALA A 132 25.08 10.53 -44.36
C ALA A 132 24.40 10.02 -43.07
N THR A 133 24.17 10.95 -42.14
CA THR A 133 23.70 10.66 -40.78
C THR A 133 22.33 11.28 -40.54
N ASN A 134 21.42 10.47 -40.03
CA ASN A 134 20.11 10.84 -39.52
C ASN A 134 20.11 10.62 -38.00
N ILE A 135 19.76 11.64 -37.21
CA ILE A 135 19.66 11.56 -35.74
C ILE A 135 18.26 12.01 -35.34
N LEU A 136 17.40 11.07 -34.94
CA LEU A 136 16.07 11.34 -34.41
C LEU A 136 16.11 11.41 -32.89
N LEU A 137 15.66 12.52 -32.32
CA LEU A 137 15.56 12.69 -30.89
C LEU A 137 14.16 12.30 -30.39
N LEU A 138 14.08 11.30 -29.52
CA LEU A 138 12.82 10.87 -28.90
C LEU A 138 12.55 11.64 -27.61
N GLU A 139 13.60 11.88 -26.81
CA GLU A 139 13.49 12.57 -25.53
C GLU A 139 14.84 13.23 -25.15
N GLY A 140 14.81 14.28 -24.32
CA GLY A 140 15.99 15.02 -23.88
C GLY A 140 16.41 16.14 -24.84
N ASN A 141 17.69 16.51 -24.83
CA ASN A 141 18.26 17.52 -25.73
C ASN A 141 19.59 17.03 -26.33
N VAL A 142 19.77 17.21 -27.64
CA VAL A 142 21.03 16.89 -28.34
C VAL A 142 21.42 18.04 -29.25
N CYS A 143 22.68 18.45 -29.20
CA CYS A 143 23.25 19.34 -30.20
C CYS A 143 24.22 18.55 -31.08
N ILE A 144 24.01 18.65 -32.39
CA ILE A 144 24.85 18.03 -33.42
C ILE A 144 25.69 19.13 -34.08
N ALA A 145 27.00 18.91 -34.16
CA ALA A 145 27.92 19.90 -34.69
C ALA A 145 28.94 19.25 -35.63
N ASN A 146 29.37 20.01 -36.64
CA ASN A 146 30.58 19.73 -37.41
C ASN A 146 31.30 21.05 -37.73
N SER A 147 32.38 20.99 -38.51
CA SER A 147 33.17 22.18 -38.85
C SER A 147 32.40 23.26 -39.63
N GLN A 148 31.24 22.94 -40.20
CA GLN A 148 30.40 23.84 -41.01
C GLN A 148 29.27 24.49 -40.19
N GLY A 149 28.99 24.00 -38.98
CA GLY A 149 28.00 24.59 -38.07
C GLY A 149 27.37 23.60 -37.09
N GLU A 150 26.46 24.12 -36.27
CA GLU A 150 25.76 23.40 -35.20
C GLU A 150 24.25 23.53 -35.34
N VAL A 151 23.52 22.47 -34.98
CA VAL A 151 22.06 22.43 -34.86
C VAL A 151 21.68 21.67 -33.59
N CYS A 152 20.80 22.24 -32.77
CA CYS A 152 20.23 21.54 -31.62
C CYS A 152 18.83 21.01 -31.95
N LEU A 153 18.57 19.76 -31.56
CA LEU A 153 17.32 19.03 -31.75
C LEU A 153 16.50 19.02 -30.46
N ARG A 154 15.18 19.07 -30.62
CA ARG A 154 14.16 18.87 -29.58
C ARG A 154 13.46 17.51 -29.78
N PRO A 155 12.77 16.97 -28.76
CA PRO A 155 11.99 15.75 -28.90
C PRO A 155 11.03 15.81 -30.10
N GLY A 156 11.08 14.80 -30.96
CA GLY A 156 10.32 14.72 -32.21
C GLY A 156 10.97 15.38 -33.43
N GLU A 157 12.12 16.05 -33.26
CA GLU A 157 12.93 16.55 -34.36
C GLU A 157 13.99 15.52 -34.80
N GLU A 158 14.31 15.52 -36.09
CA GLU A 158 15.37 14.74 -36.70
C GLU A 158 16.42 15.67 -37.31
N GLY A 159 17.69 15.45 -36.97
CA GLY A 159 18.83 16.08 -37.60
C GLY A 159 19.32 15.27 -38.78
N TYR A 160 19.60 15.93 -39.90
CA TYR A 160 20.20 15.32 -41.07
C TYR A 160 21.54 16.00 -41.39
N ALA A 161 22.57 15.21 -41.65
CA ALA A 161 23.89 15.72 -42.01
C ALA A 161 24.57 14.83 -43.06
N VAL A 162 25.28 15.46 -43.98
CA VAL A 162 26.14 14.80 -44.97
C VAL A 162 27.57 15.26 -44.70
N PRO A 163 28.60 14.39 -44.81
CA PRO A 163 29.98 14.80 -44.62
C PRO A 163 30.33 16.03 -45.47
N GLY A 164 30.91 17.05 -44.82
CA GLY A 164 31.29 18.32 -45.46
C GLY A 164 30.15 19.35 -45.66
N GLN A 165 28.90 19.04 -45.29
CA GLN A 165 27.78 19.99 -45.32
C GLN A 165 27.34 20.41 -43.92
N LYS A 166 26.72 21.59 -43.80
CA LYS A 166 26.14 22.05 -42.53
C LYS A 166 24.95 21.15 -42.15
N PRO A 167 24.83 20.69 -40.88
CA PRO A 167 23.69 19.91 -40.43
C PRO A 167 22.38 20.71 -40.56
N THR A 168 21.29 20.02 -40.88
CA THR A 168 19.93 20.56 -40.98
C THR A 168 18.97 19.80 -40.06
N LYS A 169 17.79 20.37 -39.81
CA LYS A 169 16.74 19.74 -39.00
C LYS A 169 15.42 19.61 -39.76
N GLN A 170 14.69 18.54 -39.47
CA GLN A 170 13.32 18.30 -39.93
C GLN A 170 12.45 17.82 -38.76
N VAL A 171 11.13 18.02 -38.86
CA VAL A 171 10.16 17.61 -37.84
C VAL A 171 9.43 16.36 -38.32
N LEU A 172 9.39 15.32 -37.51
CA LEU A 172 8.67 14.07 -37.81
C LEU A 172 7.31 14.05 -37.11
N VAL A 173 6.30 13.51 -37.78
CA VAL A 173 4.93 13.43 -37.26
C VAL A 173 4.77 12.31 -36.23
N GLN A 174 5.43 11.15 -36.43
CA GLN A 174 5.34 9.98 -35.55
C GLN A 174 6.73 9.39 -35.25
N PRO A 175 7.49 10.00 -34.33
CA PRO A 175 8.86 9.57 -34.00
C PRO A 175 8.95 8.12 -33.48
N SER A 176 7.90 7.60 -32.83
CA SER A 176 7.87 6.24 -32.29
C SER A 176 7.99 5.15 -33.35
N ASP A 177 7.56 5.44 -34.58
CA ASP A 177 7.59 4.46 -35.67
C ASP A 177 9.02 4.19 -36.16
N ALA A 178 9.95 5.12 -35.92
CA ALA A 178 11.36 4.95 -36.29
C ALA A 178 12.12 3.94 -35.42
N VAL A 179 11.59 3.57 -34.24
CA VAL A 179 12.26 2.69 -33.27
C VAL A 179 11.48 1.42 -32.95
N GLN A 180 10.51 1.04 -33.79
CA GLN A 180 9.72 -0.18 -33.63
C GLN A 180 10.60 -1.45 -33.60
N TRP A 181 11.71 -1.45 -34.32
CA TRP A 181 12.69 -2.56 -34.36
C TRP A 181 13.37 -2.83 -33.00
N VAL A 182 13.29 -1.89 -32.05
CA VAL A 182 13.86 -2.02 -30.70
C VAL A 182 12.93 -2.85 -29.80
N LEU A 183 11.68 -3.11 -30.20
CA LEU A 183 10.68 -3.77 -29.36
C LEU A 183 10.68 -5.28 -29.52
N TYR A 184 10.33 -5.98 -28.45
CA TYR A 184 10.04 -7.41 -28.50
C TYR A 184 8.61 -7.63 -28.98
N TYR A 185 8.48 -8.40 -30.06
CA TYR A 185 7.20 -8.88 -30.56
C TYR A 185 7.14 -10.39 -30.33
N PRO A 186 6.17 -10.87 -29.55
CA PRO A 186 5.99 -12.31 -29.43
C PRO A 186 5.44 -12.82 -30.77
N GLY A 187 6.11 -13.79 -31.38
CA GLY A 187 5.59 -14.50 -32.55
C GLY A 187 4.78 -15.70 -32.07
N ILE A 188 3.56 -15.48 -31.60
CA ILE A 188 2.74 -16.58 -31.06
C ILE A 188 1.96 -17.21 -32.20
N ILE A 189 2.02 -18.54 -32.32
CA ILE A 189 1.16 -19.34 -33.21
C ILE A 189 0.64 -20.60 -32.50
N SER A 190 -0.53 -21.09 -32.90
CA SER A 190 -0.99 -22.44 -32.55
C SER A 190 -0.87 -23.35 -33.77
N TYR A 191 -0.29 -24.53 -33.58
CA TYR A 191 -0.17 -25.52 -34.65
C TYR A 191 -1.52 -26.09 -35.11
N ARG A 192 -2.60 -25.91 -34.33
CA ARG A 192 -3.97 -26.26 -34.77
C ARG A 192 -4.53 -25.34 -35.84
N ASP A 193 -3.98 -24.14 -35.98
CA ASP A 193 -4.32 -23.24 -37.08
C ASP A 193 -3.51 -23.56 -38.36
N LEU A 194 -2.66 -24.59 -38.32
CA LEU A 194 -1.88 -25.15 -39.44
C LEU A 194 -2.29 -26.61 -39.72
N PRO A 195 -3.53 -26.87 -40.20
CA PRO A 195 -4.01 -28.23 -40.40
C PRO A 195 -3.25 -28.95 -41.53
N LEU A 196 -3.01 -30.25 -41.34
CA LEU A 196 -2.42 -31.12 -42.35
C LEU A 196 -3.45 -31.54 -43.39
N THR A 197 -4.72 -31.65 -43.02
CA THR A 197 -5.79 -31.90 -43.97
C THR A 197 -6.03 -30.66 -44.84
N PRO A 198 -6.28 -30.82 -46.16
CA PRO A 198 -6.56 -29.71 -47.05
C PRO A 198 -7.84 -28.99 -46.63
N LEU A 199 -7.79 -27.66 -46.58
CA LEU A 199 -8.97 -26.84 -46.29
C LEU A 199 -9.86 -26.71 -47.53
N PRO A 200 -11.17 -26.38 -47.37
CA PRO A 200 -12.08 -26.24 -48.49
C PRO A 200 -11.54 -25.25 -49.54
N GLY A 201 -11.32 -25.72 -50.77
CA GLY A 201 -10.75 -24.93 -51.86
C GLY A 201 -9.23 -25.08 -52.06
N GLU A 202 -8.52 -25.82 -51.20
CA GLU A 202 -7.12 -26.21 -51.43
C GLU A 202 -7.02 -27.55 -52.17
N PHE A 203 -6.40 -27.56 -53.34
CA PHE A 203 -6.01 -28.80 -54.01
C PHE A 203 -4.58 -29.18 -53.61
N ARG A 204 -4.40 -30.38 -53.04
CA ARG A 204 -3.08 -30.97 -52.78
C ARG A 204 -2.94 -32.29 -53.52
N SER A 205 -1.75 -32.54 -54.07
CA SER A 205 -1.40 -33.77 -54.78
C SER A 205 -1.71 -35.01 -53.92
N PRO A 206 -2.18 -36.12 -54.54
CA PRO A 206 -2.55 -37.32 -53.80
C PRO A 206 -1.37 -37.92 -53.02
N PRO A 207 -1.61 -38.54 -51.86
CA PRO A 207 -0.57 -39.08 -51.01
C PRO A 207 0.06 -40.35 -51.61
N GLY A 208 1.10 -40.19 -52.45
CA GLY A 208 1.93 -41.30 -52.92
C GLY A 208 1.16 -42.48 -53.52
N SER A 209 1.66 -43.71 -53.28
CA SER A 209 1.04 -44.94 -53.79
C SER A 209 -0.40 -45.12 -53.26
N PRO A 210 -1.37 -45.51 -54.11
CA PRO A 210 -2.78 -45.68 -53.72
C PRO A 210 -3.00 -46.61 -52.52
N ALA A 211 -2.08 -47.54 -52.28
CA ALA A 211 -2.15 -48.53 -51.20
C ALA A 211 -1.95 -47.95 -49.78
N VAL A 212 -1.28 -46.79 -49.64
CA VAL A 212 -1.01 -46.15 -48.33
C VAL A 212 -1.77 -44.84 -48.13
N ALA A 213 -2.44 -44.35 -49.18
CA ALA A 213 -3.18 -43.09 -49.19
C ALA A 213 -4.26 -42.95 -48.08
N PRO A 214 -5.08 -43.97 -47.76
CA PRO A 214 -6.07 -43.86 -46.69
C PRO A 214 -5.43 -43.75 -45.30
N LEU A 215 -4.39 -44.55 -45.05
CA LEU A 215 -3.67 -44.60 -43.78
C LEU A 215 -3.02 -43.27 -43.42
N ILE A 216 -2.44 -42.58 -44.40
CA ILE A 216 -1.84 -41.27 -44.17
C ILE A 216 -2.88 -40.17 -44.01
N GLN A 217 -4.02 -40.22 -44.72
CA GLN A 217 -5.14 -39.30 -44.52
C GLN A 217 -5.75 -39.45 -43.11
N GLU A 218 -5.88 -40.69 -42.62
CA GLU A 218 -6.26 -40.96 -41.23
C GLU A 218 -5.24 -40.35 -40.25
N GLY A 219 -3.93 -40.49 -40.53
CA GLY A 219 -2.87 -39.88 -39.73
C GLY A 219 -2.92 -38.35 -39.69
N GLU A 220 -3.14 -37.70 -40.84
CA GLU A 220 -3.31 -36.24 -40.94
C GLU A 220 -4.57 -35.78 -40.18
N ALA A 221 -5.69 -36.48 -40.33
CA ALA A 221 -6.91 -36.18 -39.60
C ALA A 221 -6.76 -36.41 -38.08
N ALA A 222 -6.02 -37.44 -37.67
CA ALA A 222 -5.70 -37.71 -36.27
C ALA A 222 -4.83 -36.58 -35.68
N TYR A 223 -3.83 -36.09 -36.43
CA TYR A 223 -3.02 -34.94 -36.04
C TYR A 223 -3.90 -33.68 -35.87
N ASP A 224 -4.75 -33.39 -36.85
CA ASP A 224 -5.65 -32.22 -36.83
C ASP A 224 -6.71 -32.30 -35.72
N GLN A 225 -6.94 -33.49 -35.16
CA GLN A 225 -7.80 -33.73 -33.99
C GLN A 225 -7.00 -33.80 -32.67
N GLY A 226 -5.66 -33.78 -32.74
CA GLY A 226 -4.74 -33.80 -31.59
C GLY A 226 -4.44 -35.18 -31.04
N ARG A 227 -4.83 -36.23 -31.74
CA ARG A 227 -4.50 -37.61 -31.40
C ARG A 227 -3.11 -37.92 -31.96
N LEU A 228 -2.09 -37.29 -31.36
CA LEU A 228 -0.71 -37.33 -31.84
C LEU A 228 -0.11 -38.74 -31.86
N GLN A 229 -0.45 -39.56 -30.86
CA GLN A 229 0.01 -40.94 -30.79
C GLN A 229 -0.55 -41.78 -31.95
N GLU A 230 -1.83 -41.63 -32.26
CA GLU A 230 -2.46 -42.28 -33.41
C GLU A 230 -1.86 -41.77 -34.72
N ALA A 231 -1.68 -40.46 -34.86
CA ALA A 231 -1.04 -39.86 -36.05
C ALA A 231 0.37 -40.40 -36.28
N ARG A 232 1.16 -40.53 -35.20
CA ARG A 232 2.51 -41.11 -35.21
C ARG A 232 2.48 -42.57 -35.65
N GLU A 233 1.66 -43.41 -35.02
CA GLU A 233 1.56 -44.84 -35.35
C GLU A 233 1.16 -45.08 -36.81
N LYS A 234 0.21 -44.28 -37.31
CA LYS A 234 -0.24 -44.35 -38.71
C LYS A 234 0.88 -43.95 -39.67
N ALA A 235 1.60 -42.86 -39.38
CA ALA A 235 2.72 -42.40 -40.20
C ALA A 235 3.92 -43.38 -40.18
N GLU A 236 4.27 -43.94 -39.02
CA GLU A 236 5.32 -44.97 -38.88
C GLU A 236 4.95 -46.25 -39.64
N THR A 237 3.67 -46.65 -39.62
CA THR A 237 3.16 -47.79 -40.41
C THR A 237 3.31 -47.56 -41.92
N VAL A 238 3.11 -46.32 -42.38
CA VAL A 238 3.33 -45.95 -43.78
C VAL A 238 4.82 -46.00 -44.11
N LEU A 239 5.70 -45.47 -43.26
CA LEU A 239 7.15 -45.52 -43.47
C LEU A 239 7.73 -46.94 -43.44
N ALA A 240 7.12 -47.86 -42.70
CA ALA A 240 7.50 -49.27 -42.72
C ALA A 240 7.26 -49.92 -44.10
N LYS A 241 6.27 -49.44 -44.85
CA LYS A 241 5.94 -49.93 -46.20
C LYS A 241 6.62 -49.11 -47.31
N ASP A 242 6.81 -47.82 -47.07
CA ASP A 242 7.42 -46.86 -47.99
C ASP A 242 8.33 -45.89 -47.20
N PRO A 243 9.62 -46.26 -46.96
CA PRO A 243 10.53 -45.48 -46.12
C PRO A 243 10.82 -44.06 -46.63
N GLY A 244 10.50 -43.76 -47.90
CA GLY A 244 10.71 -42.45 -48.52
C GLY A 244 9.44 -41.60 -48.62
N ASN A 245 8.34 -41.99 -47.95
CA ASN A 245 7.07 -41.32 -48.09
C ASN A 245 7.10 -39.90 -47.51
N SER A 246 7.13 -38.89 -48.39
CA SER A 246 7.20 -37.47 -48.00
C SER A 246 6.11 -37.06 -47.02
N ARG A 247 4.84 -37.47 -47.23
CA ARG A 247 3.72 -37.09 -46.36
C ARG A 247 3.84 -37.70 -44.96
N ALA A 248 4.24 -38.96 -44.87
CA ALA A 248 4.45 -39.62 -43.57
C ALA A 248 5.58 -38.94 -42.77
N LEU A 249 6.68 -38.57 -43.44
CA LEU A 249 7.74 -37.76 -42.82
C LEU A 249 7.23 -36.38 -42.37
N THR A 250 6.40 -35.70 -43.18
CA THR A 250 5.77 -34.43 -42.80
C THR A 250 4.88 -34.57 -41.57
N VAL A 251 4.01 -35.60 -41.50
CA VAL A 251 3.17 -35.87 -40.31
C VAL A 251 4.05 -36.10 -39.07
N LEU A 252 5.10 -36.94 -39.17
CA LEU A 252 6.01 -37.16 -38.04
C LEU A 252 6.78 -35.91 -37.63
N GLY A 253 7.16 -35.07 -38.58
CA GLY A 253 7.79 -33.77 -38.30
C GLY A 253 6.88 -32.87 -37.47
N TRP A 254 5.61 -32.72 -37.87
CA TRP A 254 4.63 -31.93 -37.15
C TRP A 254 4.22 -32.52 -35.79
N VAL A 255 4.09 -33.84 -35.69
CA VAL A 255 3.90 -34.52 -34.39
C VAL A 255 5.09 -34.23 -33.46
N SER A 256 6.32 -34.30 -33.98
CA SER A 256 7.53 -34.03 -33.19
C SER A 256 7.59 -32.57 -32.72
N LEU A 257 7.17 -31.60 -33.54
CA LEU A 257 7.01 -30.20 -33.12
C LEU A 257 6.00 -30.07 -31.98
N GLN A 258 4.79 -30.65 -32.12
CA GLN A 258 3.77 -30.61 -31.07
C GLN A 258 4.20 -31.31 -29.78
N GLU A 259 5.10 -32.29 -29.84
CA GLU A 259 5.70 -32.98 -28.69
C GLU A 259 6.93 -32.27 -28.11
N ASN A 260 7.27 -31.07 -28.61
CA ASN A 260 8.42 -30.27 -28.19
C ASN A 260 9.76 -31.02 -28.39
N ARG A 261 9.89 -31.69 -29.55
CA ARG A 261 11.10 -32.41 -30.00
C ARG A 261 11.58 -31.84 -31.34
N PRO A 262 12.08 -30.59 -31.37
CA PRO A 262 12.46 -29.94 -32.61
C PRO A 262 13.64 -30.61 -33.31
N ASP A 263 14.57 -31.23 -32.56
CA ASP A 263 15.67 -32.02 -33.13
C ASP A 263 15.18 -33.21 -33.99
N GLU A 264 14.13 -33.89 -33.52
CA GLU A 264 13.48 -34.96 -34.29
C GLU A 264 12.74 -34.39 -35.49
N ALA A 265 12.00 -33.28 -35.30
CA ALA A 265 11.27 -32.62 -36.37
C ALA A 265 12.17 -32.20 -37.53
N VAL A 266 13.33 -31.57 -37.24
CA VAL A 266 14.32 -31.19 -38.26
C VAL A 266 14.75 -32.41 -39.07
N LYS A 267 15.05 -33.55 -38.41
CA LYS A 267 15.45 -34.79 -39.11
C LYS A 267 14.35 -35.30 -40.03
N GLN A 268 13.10 -35.35 -39.55
CA GLN A 268 11.97 -35.83 -40.36
C GLN A 268 11.73 -34.93 -41.57
N PHE A 269 11.66 -33.61 -41.37
CA PHE A 269 11.43 -32.68 -42.46
C PHE A 269 12.59 -32.61 -43.46
N HIS A 270 13.83 -32.83 -43.04
CA HIS A 270 14.98 -32.88 -43.94
C HIS A 270 15.00 -34.14 -44.82
N GLY A 271 14.34 -35.22 -44.38
CA GLY A 271 14.18 -36.46 -45.16
C GLY A 271 13.22 -36.32 -46.35
N VAL A 272 12.46 -35.22 -46.44
CA VAL A 272 11.49 -34.98 -47.50
C VAL A 272 12.18 -34.50 -48.78
N ARG A 273 12.10 -35.30 -49.87
CA ARG A 273 12.80 -35.01 -51.14
C ARG A 273 12.25 -33.80 -51.89
N GLN A 274 10.93 -33.60 -51.87
CA GLN A 274 10.23 -32.47 -52.48
C GLN A 274 9.36 -31.81 -51.42
N PRO A 275 9.90 -30.84 -50.66
CA PRO A 275 9.18 -30.20 -49.57
C PRO A 275 8.06 -29.32 -50.14
N ASP A 276 6.84 -29.56 -49.67
CA ASP A 276 5.70 -28.67 -49.88
C ASP A 276 5.74 -27.48 -48.91
N ASP A 277 4.82 -26.54 -49.07
CA ASP A 277 4.79 -25.32 -48.25
C ASP A 277 4.70 -25.60 -46.74
N LEU A 278 3.92 -26.60 -46.33
CA LEU A 278 3.83 -27.01 -44.92
C LEU A 278 5.13 -27.62 -44.42
N THR A 279 5.82 -28.40 -45.24
CA THR A 279 7.14 -28.94 -44.88
C THR A 279 8.16 -27.82 -44.74
N ILE A 280 8.17 -26.83 -45.64
CA ILE A 280 9.06 -25.66 -45.56
C ILE A 280 8.77 -24.86 -44.27
N VAL A 281 7.50 -24.63 -43.96
CA VAL A 281 7.07 -23.96 -42.73
C VAL A 281 7.48 -24.76 -41.49
N GLY A 282 7.28 -26.08 -41.50
CA GLY A 282 7.71 -26.97 -40.42
C GLY A 282 9.23 -26.97 -40.21
N GLN A 283 10.03 -26.94 -41.29
CA GLN A 283 11.49 -26.81 -41.21
C GLN A 283 11.90 -25.49 -40.55
N ALA A 284 11.26 -24.38 -40.94
CA ALA A 284 11.54 -23.06 -40.37
C ALA A 284 11.15 -23.00 -38.88
N LEU A 285 9.97 -23.51 -38.51
CA LEU A 285 9.53 -23.57 -37.11
C LEU A 285 10.45 -24.46 -36.25
N ALA A 286 10.86 -25.63 -36.76
CA ALA A 286 11.76 -26.51 -36.04
C ALA A 286 13.13 -25.88 -35.79
N ARG A 287 13.64 -25.07 -36.73
CA ARG A 287 14.88 -24.29 -36.51
C ARG A 287 14.69 -23.16 -35.51
N GLU A 288 13.54 -22.51 -35.54
CA GLU A 288 13.21 -21.44 -34.60
C GLU A 288 13.11 -21.96 -33.17
N ASP A 289 12.47 -23.12 -32.95
CA ASP A 289 12.43 -23.83 -31.66
C ASP A 289 13.84 -24.25 -31.16
N LEU A 290 14.81 -24.41 -32.07
CA LEU A 290 16.22 -24.64 -31.75
C LEU A 290 17.03 -23.35 -31.52
N GLY A 291 16.40 -22.18 -31.64
CA GLY A 291 17.02 -20.87 -31.46
C GLY A 291 17.67 -20.27 -32.71
N ASP A 292 17.53 -20.89 -33.89
CA ASP A 292 18.02 -20.39 -35.18
C ASP A 292 16.95 -19.57 -35.93
N ALA A 293 16.52 -18.46 -35.33
CA ALA A 293 15.50 -17.58 -35.92
C ALA A 293 15.95 -16.96 -37.26
N THR A 294 17.24 -16.65 -37.42
CA THR A 294 17.78 -16.11 -38.67
C THR A 294 17.74 -17.16 -39.77
N GLY A 295 18.19 -18.39 -39.51
CA GLY A 295 18.09 -19.48 -40.48
C GLY A 295 16.65 -19.86 -40.81
N ALA A 296 15.73 -19.78 -39.83
CA ALA A 296 14.30 -19.96 -40.07
C ALA A 296 13.73 -18.91 -41.04
N TYR A 297 14.08 -17.63 -40.86
CA TYR A 297 13.70 -16.56 -41.79
C TYR A 297 14.28 -16.79 -43.18
N GLU A 298 15.56 -17.18 -43.30
CA GLU A 298 16.20 -17.44 -44.60
C GLU A 298 15.52 -18.56 -45.38
N ILE A 299 15.09 -19.64 -44.72
CA ILE A 299 14.33 -20.74 -45.35
C ILE A 299 13.06 -20.22 -46.02
N ILE A 300 12.28 -19.42 -45.29
CA ILE A 300 10.99 -18.91 -45.75
C ILE A 300 11.16 -17.83 -46.82
N TRP A 301 12.16 -16.96 -46.64
CA TRP A 301 12.51 -15.93 -47.61
C TRP A 301 12.95 -16.55 -48.95
N ALA A 302 13.80 -17.58 -48.91
CA ALA A 302 14.25 -18.28 -50.11
C ALA A 302 13.11 -19.03 -50.81
N ALA A 303 12.18 -19.61 -50.06
CA ALA A 303 10.98 -20.25 -50.60
C ALA A 303 10.06 -19.23 -51.30
N GLY A 304 9.91 -18.03 -50.71
CA GLY A 304 9.11 -16.95 -51.29
C GLY A 304 9.64 -16.40 -52.62
N GLN A 305 10.95 -16.53 -52.89
CA GLN A 305 11.60 -16.07 -54.13
C GLN A 305 11.47 -17.07 -55.31
N LYS A 306 11.22 -18.36 -55.04
CA LYS A 306 11.33 -19.45 -56.04
C LYS A 306 10.01 -19.83 -56.77
N GLY A 307 8.92 -19.07 -56.65
CA GLY A 307 7.65 -19.35 -57.34
C GLY A 307 6.50 -18.37 -57.04
N LYS A 308 5.27 -18.66 -57.51
CA LYS A 308 4.04 -17.97 -57.06
C LYS A 308 3.82 -18.30 -55.57
N SER A 309 4.13 -17.37 -54.67
CA SER A 309 4.05 -17.58 -53.23
C SER A 309 2.62 -17.94 -52.80
N SER A 310 2.43 -19.08 -52.14
CA SER A 310 1.12 -19.46 -51.61
C SER A 310 0.69 -18.54 -50.46
N PRO A 311 -0.62 -18.43 -50.17
CA PRO A 311 -1.10 -17.60 -49.05
C PRO A 311 -0.47 -17.96 -47.70
N LEU A 312 -0.19 -19.25 -47.46
CA LEU A 312 0.49 -19.73 -46.26
C LEU A 312 1.93 -19.19 -46.17
N LEU A 313 2.72 -19.30 -47.25
CA LEU A 313 4.09 -18.80 -47.25
C LEU A 313 4.16 -17.28 -47.09
N VAL A 314 3.19 -16.53 -47.61
CA VAL A 314 3.11 -15.08 -47.40
C VAL A 314 2.84 -14.76 -45.93
N ALA A 315 1.86 -15.42 -45.29
CA ALA A 315 1.57 -15.24 -43.87
C ALA A 315 2.77 -15.61 -42.98
N MET A 316 3.41 -16.75 -43.25
CA MET A 316 4.58 -17.21 -42.49
C MET A 316 5.82 -16.34 -42.75
N SER A 317 5.98 -15.76 -43.95
CA SER A 317 7.04 -14.76 -44.18
C SER A 317 6.88 -13.53 -43.29
N GLY A 318 5.63 -13.12 -43.05
CA GLY A 318 5.32 -12.06 -42.09
C GLY A 318 5.67 -12.46 -40.64
N TYR A 319 5.33 -13.69 -40.25
CA TYR A 319 5.68 -14.25 -38.94
C TYR A 319 7.20 -14.27 -38.68
N PHE A 320 7.99 -14.84 -39.59
CA PHE A 320 9.45 -14.92 -39.39
C PHE A 320 10.13 -13.58 -39.54
N ALA A 321 9.61 -12.66 -40.37
CA ALA A 321 10.08 -11.27 -40.39
C ALA A 321 9.87 -10.61 -39.01
N LEU A 322 8.76 -10.88 -38.33
CA LEU A 322 8.48 -10.36 -36.99
C LEU A 322 9.49 -10.88 -35.96
N LEU A 323 9.77 -12.20 -35.97
CA LEU A 323 10.77 -12.82 -35.09
C LEU A 323 12.21 -12.34 -35.38
N ALA A 324 12.51 -12.00 -36.63
CA ALA A 324 13.76 -11.38 -37.03
C ALA A 324 13.86 -9.89 -36.65
N GLY A 325 12.82 -9.30 -36.05
CA GLY A 325 12.78 -7.88 -35.65
C GLY A 325 12.44 -6.92 -36.80
N ARG A 326 12.04 -7.43 -37.97
CA ARG A 326 11.68 -6.64 -39.16
C ARG A 326 10.18 -6.34 -39.21
N VAL A 327 9.73 -5.52 -38.27
CA VAL A 327 8.31 -5.26 -37.99
C VAL A 327 7.56 -4.68 -39.21
N GLU A 328 8.16 -3.73 -39.92
CA GLU A 328 7.51 -3.10 -41.09
C GLU A 328 7.36 -4.08 -42.26
N GLU A 329 8.38 -4.90 -42.49
CA GLU A 329 8.30 -6.00 -43.46
C GLU A 329 7.21 -6.99 -43.03
N ALA A 330 7.19 -7.39 -41.75
CA ALA A 330 6.20 -8.29 -41.21
C ALA A 330 4.77 -7.78 -41.42
N ARG A 331 4.49 -6.52 -41.02
CA ARG A 331 3.18 -5.89 -41.18
C ARG A 331 2.75 -5.86 -42.64
N SER A 332 3.63 -5.44 -43.56
CA SER A 332 3.34 -5.40 -44.98
C SER A 332 2.98 -6.77 -45.55
N ARG A 333 3.74 -7.82 -45.20
CA ARG A 333 3.48 -9.20 -45.63
C ARG A 333 2.18 -9.75 -45.06
N LEU A 334 1.90 -9.49 -43.78
CA LEU A 334 0.67 -9.96 -43.13
C LEU A 334 -0.57 -9.26 -43.72
N GLN A 335 -0.50 -7.95 -44.01
CA GLN A 335 -1.59 -7.23 -44.69
C GLN A 335 -1.83 -7.77 -46.11
N ALA A 336 -0.77 -8.08 -46.84
CA ALA A 336 -0.89 -8.75 -48.14
C ALA A 336 -1.56 -10.12 -48.00
N ALA A 337 -1.22 -10.89 -46.95
CA ALA A 337 -1.79 -12.20 -46.67
C ALA A 337 -3.30 -12.14 -46.35
N VAL A 338 -3.78 -11.08 -45.70
CA VAL A 338 -5.22 -10.88 -45.42
C VAL A 338 -6.06 -10.75 -46.69
N ASN A 339 -5.47 -10.25 -47.78
CA ASN A 339 -6.17 -10.02 -49.05
C ASN A 339 -6.18 -11.25 -49.99
N LEU A 340 -5.52 -12.34 -49.61
CA LEU A 340 -5.47 -13.57 -50.40
C LEU A 340 -6.62 -14.51 -50.04
N PRO A 341 -7.28 -15.16 -51.02
CA PRO A 341 -8.22 -16.24 -50.75
C PRO A 341 -7.49 -17.47 -50.17
N SER A 342 -8.14 -18.26 -49.29
CA SER A 342 -7.61 -19.46 -48.57
C SER A 342 -7.00 -19.14 -47.17
N PRO A 343 -6.43 -20.08 -46.35
CA PRO A 343 -6.34 -19.98 -44.89
C PRO A 343 -5.42 -18.92 -44.30
N ALA A 344 -4.74 -18.12 -45.13
CA ALA A 344 -3.86 -17.05 -44.70
C ALA A 344 -4.47 -16.09 -43.65
N PRO A 345 -5.75 -15.70 -43.71
CA PRO A 345 -6.36 -14.83 -42.69
C PRO A 345 -6.42 -15.46 -41.28
N ARG A 346 -6.39 -16.80 -41.15
CA ARG A 346 -6.40 -17.50 -39.83
C ARG A 346 -5.17 -17.20 -38.99
N LEU A 347 -4.03 -16.93 -39.65
CA LEU A 347 -2.75 -16.60 -38.99
C LEU A 347 -2.45 -15.10 -39.11
N ALA A 348 -2.74 -14.50 -40.26
CA ALA A 348 -2.33 -13.13 -40.56
C ALA A 348 -2.99 -12.09 -39.64
N ARG A 349 -4.30 -12.18 -39.40
CA ARG A 349 -5.01 -11.23 -38.53
C ARG A 349 -4.60 -11.36 -37.07
N PRO A 350 -4.56 -12.56 -36.45
CA PRO A 350 -4.01 -12.71 -35.11
C PRO A 350 -2.58 -12.19 -34.91
N LEU A 351 -1.71 -12.33 -35.92
CA LEU A 351 -0.36 -11.77 -35.87
C LEU A 351 -0.36 -10.23 -36.00
N LEU A 352 -1.22 -9.65 -36.84
CA LEU A 352 -1.42 -8.20 -36.89
C LEU A 352 -1.93 -7.64 -35.55
N VAL A 353 -2.85 -8.35 -34.88
CA VAL A 353 -3.30 -8.00 -33.52
C VAL A 353 -2.13 -7.93 -32.55
N GLN A 354 -1.19 -8.86 -32.61
CA GLN A 354 0.00 -8.84 -31.74
C GLN A 354 0.87 -7.61 -31.99
N ILE A 355 1.10 -7.25 -33.26
CA ILE A 355 1.85 -6.03 -33.63
C ILE A 355 1.10 -4.79 -33.12
N ASP A 356 -0.20 -4.71 -33.37
CA ASP A 356 -1.04 -3.56 -32.97
C ASP A 356 -1.09 -3.39 -31.45
N LEU A 357 -1.18 -4.47 -30.67
CA LEU A 357 -1.15 -4.42 -29.22
C LEU A 357 0.20 -3.93 -28.67
N VAL A 358 1.33 -4.43 -29.20
CA VAL A 358 2.68 -3.95 -28.80
C VAL A 358 2.86 -2.46 -29.14
N GLN A 359 2.26 -2.01 -30.24
CA GLN A 359 2.27 -0.60 -30.66
C GLN A 359 1.18 0.25 -29.99
N ASN A 360 0.44 -0.31 -29.04
CA ASN A 360 -0.66 0.34 -28.32
C ASN A 360 -1.82 0.85 -29.22
N ARG A 361 -2.01 0.24 -30.40
CA ARG A 361 -3.10 0.51 -31.36
C ARG A 361 -4.33 -0.35 -31.03
N LYS A 362 -4.94 -0.13 -29.87
CA LYS A 362 -5.99 -1.00 -29.30
C LYS A 362 -7.25 -1.09 -30.16
N GLU A 363 -7.68 -0.01 -30.80
CA GLU A 363 -8.87 -0.02 -31.67
C GLU A 363 -8.65 -0.88 -32.92
N ALA A 364 -7.46 -0.76 -33.55
CA ALA A 364 -7.07 -1.59 -34.68
C ALA A 364 -6.99 -3.07 -34.27
N ALA A 365 -6.36 -3.36 -33.14
CA ALA A 365 -6.29 -4.70 -32.57
C ALA A 365 -7.69 -5.31 -32.29
N GLN A 366 -8.64 -4.53 -31.76
CA GLN A 366 -10.01 -4.97 -31.53
C GLN A 366 -10.74 -5.27 -32.85
N ALA A 367 -10.56 -4.43 -33.88
CA ALA A 367 -11.17 -4.65 -35.19
C ALA A 367 -10.63 -5.93 -35.86
N GLU A 368 -9.30 -6.10 -35.87
CA GLU A 368 -8.63 -7.27 -36.43
C GLU A 368 -9.01 -8.56 -35.68
N ALA A 369 -9.02 -8.54 -34.34
CA ALA A 369 -9.41 -9.71 -33.54
C ALA A 369 -10.88 -10.10 -33.75
N SER A 370 -11.77 -9.12 -33.89
CA SER A 370 -13.20 -9.39 -34.18
C SER A 370 -13.38 -10.01 -35.56
N GLN A 371 -12.65 -9.52 -36.57
CA GLN A 371 -12.68 -10.10 -37.92
C GLN A 371 -12.07 -11.50 -37.95
N ALA A 372 -10.99 -11.74 -37.22
CA ALA A 372 -10.37 -13.07 -37.08
C ALA A 372 -11.37 -14.10 -36.51
N LEU A 373 -12.14 -13.73 -35.47
CA LEU A 373 -13.17 -14.60 -34.89
C LEU A 373 -14.36 -14.85 -35.83
N THR A 374 -14.78 -13.86 -36.61
CA THR A 374 -15.84 -14.04 -37.61
C THR A 374 -15.42 -15.01 -38.71
N GLN A 375 -14.15 -14.95 -39.12
CA GLN A 375 -13.59 -15.81 -40.17
C GLN A 375 -13.31 -17.24 -39.67
N ALA A 376 -12.85 -17.39 -38.42
CA ALA A 376 -12.53 -18.68 -37.83
C ALA A 376 -12.92 -18.71 -36.33
N PRO A 377 -14.20 -18.99 -36.00
CA PRO A 377 -14.70 -18.94 -34.62
C PRO A 377 -14.01 -19.90 -33.64
N ASN A 378 -13.47 -21.01 -34.16
CA ASN A 378 -12.80 -22.06 -33.39
C ASN A 378 -11.27 -22.01 -33.51
N SER A 379 -10.70 -21.00 -34.16
CA SER A 379 -9.25 -20.82 -34.21
C SER A 379 -8.71 -20.50 -32.82
N PRO A 380 -7.78 -21.31 -32.27
CA PRO A 380 -7.14 -21.02 -30.99
C PRO A 380 -6.46 -19.65 -31.01
N MET A 381 -5.79 -19.27 -32.10
CA MET A 381 -5.17 -17.95 -32.24
C MET A 381 -6.19 -16.82 -32.24
N ALA A 382 -7.32 -16.94 -32.96
CA ALA A 382 -8.34 -15.89 -32.95
C ALA A 382 -8.97 -15.69 -31.57
N LEU A 383 -9.26 -16.80 -30.86
CA LEU A 383 -9.76 -16.77 -29.48
C LEU A 383 -8.75 -16.15 -28.52
N PHE A 384 -7.47 -16.53 -28.64
CA PHE A 384 -6.39 -16.00 -27.84
C PHE A 384 -6.13 -14.51 -28.10
N SER A 385 -6.09 -14.08 -29.37
CA SER A 385 -5.98 -12.67 -29.76
C SER A 385 -7.11 -11.82 -29.17
N MET A 386 -8.35 -12.32 -29.19
CA MET A 386 -9.45 -11.63 -28.51
C MET A 386 -9.23 -11.59 -26.99
N GLY A 387 -8.74 -12.68 -26.40
CA GLY A 387 -8.29 -12.70 -25.01
C GLY A 387 -7.29 -11.59 -24.70
N LEU A 388 -6.24 -11.44 -25.50
CA LEU A 388 -5.23 -10.38 -25.36
C LEU A 388 -5.82 -8.97 -25.52
N VAL A 389 -6.76 -8.77 -26.47
CA VAL A 389 -7.45 -7.49 -26.64
C VAL A 389 -8.31 -7.14 -25.43
N LYS A 390 -9.03 -8.12 -24.86
CA LYS A 390 -9.78 -7.95 -23.61
C LYS A 390 -8.85 -7.60 -22.44
N MET A 391 -7.69 -8.25 -22.33
CA MET A 391 -6.67 -7.87 -21.35
C MET A 391 -6.16 -6.44 -21.54
N ALA A 392 -5.85 -6.05 -22.78
CA ALA A 392 -5.39 -4.70 -23.11
C ALA A 392 -6.46 -3.63 -22.86
N SER A 393 -7.72 -4.04 -22.83
CA SER A 393 -8.90 -3.21 -22.51
C SER A 393 -9.31 -3.32 -21.04
N PHE A 394 -8.49 -3.97 -20.19
CA PHE A 394 -8.70 -4.15 -18.75
C PHE A 394 -9.92 -5.03 -18.37
N ASP A 395 -10.47 -5.80 -19.32
CA ASP A 395 -11.55 -6.78 -19.10
C ASP A 395 -10.96 -8.17 -18.80
N LEU A 396 -10.48 -8.37 -17.57
CA LEU A 396 -9.90 -9.64 -17.14
C LEU A 396 -10.89 -10.82 -17.11
N PRO A 397 -12.17 -10.66 -16.69
CA PRO A 397 -13.15 -11.73 -16.78
C PRO A 397 -13.41 -12.18 -18.23
N GLY A 398 -13.59 -11.24 -19.15
CA GLY A 398 -13.74 -11.53 -20.57
C GLY A 398 -12.49 -12.20 -21.14
N ALA A 399 -11.30 -11.68 -20.81
CA ALA A 399 -10.04 -12.30 -21.20
C ALA A 399 -9.92 -13.75 -20.71
N THR A 400 -10.24 -14.00 -19.44
CA THR A 400 -10.21 -15.35 -18.84
C THR A 400 -11.11 -16.31 -19.61
N GLN A 401 -12.32 -15.86 -20.00
CA GLN A 401 -13.26 -16.68 -20.77
C GLN A 401 -12.70 -17.03 -22.16
N TYR A 402 -12.14 -16.05 -22.88
CA TYR A 402 -11.56 -16.30 -24.22
C TYR A 402 -10.29 -17.15 -24.17
N LEU A 403 -9.42 -16.97 -23.16
CA LEU A 403 -8.25 -17.82 -22.95
C LEU A 403 -8.64 -19.26 -22.62
N GLN A 404 -9.68 -19.47 -21.81
CA GLN A 404 -10.22 -20.81 -21.55
C GLN A 404 -10.81 -21.45 -22.81
N LYS A 405 -11.48 -20.68 -23.67
CA LYS A 405 -11.95 -21.17 -24.97
C LYS A 405 -10.79 -21.52 -25.90
N ALA A 406 -9.71 -20.73 -25.92
CA ALA A 406 -8.50 -21.04 -26.68
C ALA A 406 -7.86 -22.34 -26.20
N ILE A 407 -7.77 -22.57 -24.89
CA ILE A 407 -7.31 -23.83 -24.29
C ILE A 407 -8.24 -25.00 -24.63
N ALA A 408 -9.55 -24.78 -24.69
CA ALA A 408 -10.50 -25.81 -25.09
C ALA A 408 -10.36 -26.18 -26.58
N ALA A 409 -10.07 -25.21 -27.44
CA ALA A 409 -9.82 -25.41 -28.86
C ALA A 409 -8.46 -26.10 -29.13
N ASP A 410 -7.43 -25.77 -28.34
CA ASP A 410 -6.14 -26.43 -28.35
C ASP A 410 -5.58 -26.62 -26.92
N PRO A 411 -5.76 -27.82 -26.33
CA PRO A 411 -5.24 -28.12 -24.98
C PRO A 411 -3.71 -28.12 -24.86
N ARG A 412 -2.97 -28.03 -25.97
CA ARG A 412 -1.51 -27.92 -25.98
C ARG A 412 -1.03 -26.48 -26.23
N PHE A 413 -1.93 -25.51 -26.33
CA PHE A 413 -1.59 -24.11 -26.59
C PHE A 413 -1.00 -23.44 -25.34
N VAL A 414 0.32 -23.45 -25.23
CA VAL A 414 1.10 -23.04 -24.06
C VAL A 414 0.82 -21.59 -23.66
N GLU A 415 0.76 -20.69 -24.63
CA GLU A 415 0.61 -19.25 -24.42
C GLU A 415 -0.73 -18.93 -23.75
N ALA A 416 -1.80 -19.64 -24.10
CA ALA A 416 -3.09 -19.45 -23.45
C ALA A 416 -3.03 -19.80 -21.94
N TYR A 417 -2.28 -20.85 -21.56
CA TYR A 417 -2.01 -21.16 -20.15
C TYR A 417 -1.14 -20.11 -19.47
N VAL A 418 -0.10 -19.62 -20.15
CA VAL A 418 0.79 -18.56 -19.62
C VAL A 418 -0.02 -17.31 -19.28
N TYR A 419 -0.80 -16.77 -20.22
CA TYR A 419 -1.58 -15.56 -19.98
C TYR A 419 -2.69 -15.78 -18.94
N LEU A 420 -3.32 -16.96 -18.92
CA LEU A 420 -4.28 -17.32 -17.87
C LEU A 420 -3.62 -17.39 -16.49
N ALA A 421 -2.41 -17.95 -16.39
CA ALA A 421 -1.63 -17.96 -15.15
C ALA A 421 -1.20 -16.55 -14.73
N LYS A 422 -0.86 -15.65 -15.67
CA LYS A 422 -0.61 -14.22 -15.38
C LYS A 422 -1.85 -13.56 -14.78
N ILE A 423 -3.04 -13.81 -15.33
CA ILE A 423 -4.30 -13.33 -14.75
C ILE A 423 -4.50 -13.90 -13.34
N TRP A 424 -4.34 -15.20 -13.12
CA TRP A 424 -4.51 -15.80 -11.78
C TRP A 424 -3.50 -15.27 -10.76
N LEU A 425 -2.25 -15.08 -11.16
CA LEU A 425 -1.20 -14.50 -10.34
C LEU A 425 -1.51 -13.05 -10.00
N GLY A 426 -1.82 -12.24 -11.01
CA GLY A 426 -2.26 -10.86 -10.86
C GLY A 426 -3.52 -10.76 -10.02
N THR A 427 -4.39 -11.77 -10.04
CA THR A 427 -5.62 -11.79 -9.25
C THR A 427 -5.49 -12.38 -7.85
N GLU A 428 -4.27 -12.67 -7.37
CA GLU A 428 -3.96 -13.31 -6.08
C GLU A 428 -4.60 -14.70 -5.87
N TYR A 429 -5.10 -15.35 -6.92
CA TYR A 429 -5.51 -16.75 -6.88
C TYR A 429 -4.29 -17.66 -7.03
N LEU A 430 -3.34 -17.56 -6.10
CA LEU A 430 -2.01 -18.18 -6.18
C LEU A 430 -2.06 -19.70 -6.43
N SER A 431 -3.01 -20.40 -5.80
CA SER A 431 -3.20 -21.84 -6.01
C SER A 431 -3.67 -22.17 -7.44
N ARG A 432 -4.52 -21.35 -8.06
CA ARG A 432 -4.93 -21.53 -9.47
C ARG A 432 -3.81 -21.16 -10.43
N ALA A 433 -3.05 -20.11 -10.11
CA ALA A 433 -1.87 -19.69 -10.86
C ALA A 433 -0.84 -20.84 -10.91
N GLN A 434 -0.53 -21.45 -9.76
CA GLN A 434 0.36 -22.61 -9.65
C GLN A 434 -0.14 -23.78 -10.51
N GLN A 435 -1.41 -24.20 -10.38
CA GLN A 435 -1.96 -25.31 -11.16
C GLN A 435 -1.94 -25.05 -12.67
N THR A 436 -2.19 -23.81 -13.09
CA THR A 436 -2.24 -23.43 -14.50
C THR A 436 -0.83 -23.36 -15.09
N ILE A 437 0.14 -22.78 -14.35
CA ILE A 437 1.52 -22.71 -14.82
C ILE A 437 2.22 -24.07 -14.80
N ASP A 438 1.88 -24.97 -13.86
CA ASP A 438 2.43 -26.33 -13.84
C ASP A 438 2.01 -27.10 -15.10
N LYS A 439 0.79 -26.90 -15.61
CA LYS A 439 0.37 -27.47 -16.91
C LYS A 439 1.20 -26.93 -18.07
N ALA A 440 1.43 -25.61 -18.12
CA ALA A 440 2.28 -25.00 -19.14
C ALA A 440 3.73 -25.52 -19.05
N LEU A 441 4.26 -25.70 -17.84
CA LEU A 441 5.60 -26.25 -17.60
C LEU A 441 5.72 -27.70 -18.05
N HIS A 442 4.69 -28.52 -17.86
CA HIS A 442 4.66 -29.88 -18.37
C HIS A 442 4.63 -29.92 -19.90
N LEU A 443 3.90 -29.02 -20.56
CA LEU A 443 3.81 -28.95 -22.02
C LEU A 443 5.11 -28.41 -22.66
N ALA A 444 5.73 -27.40 -22.04
CA ALA A 444 6.91 -26.73 -22.57
C ALA A 444 7.98 -26.47 -21.48
N PRO A 445 8.70 -27.52 -21.04
CA PRO A 445 9.63 -27.46 -19.89
C PRO A 445 10.89 -26.62 -20.11
N ARG A 446 11.15 -26.22 -21.37
CA ARG A 446 12.30 -25.40 -21.77
C ARG A 446 11.90 -24.00 -22.25
N ASN A 447 10.61 -23.70 -22.32
CA ASN A 447 10.15 -22.40 -22.82
C ASN A 447 10.50 -21.30 -21.81
N PRO A 448 11.22 -20.24 -22.23
CA PRO A 448 11.72 -19.20 -21.33
C PRO A 448 10.61 -18.38 -20.67
N GLN A 449 9.49 -18.16 -21.38
CA GLN A 449 8.33 -17.44 -20.86
C GLN A 449 7.65 -18.25 -19.75
N VAL A 450 7.47 -19.55 -19.95
CA VAL A 450 6.92 -20.46 -18.94
C VAL A 450 7.83 -20.51 -17.71
N LEU A 451 9.12 -20.76 -17.90
CA LEU A 451 10.11 -20.83 -16.81
C LEU A 451 10.15 -19.53 -16.00
N SER A 452 10.14 -18.37 -16.68
CA SER A 452 10.14 -17.08 -16.00
C SER A 452 8.87 -16.84 -15.19
N LEU A 453 7.70 -17.17 -15.74
CA LEU A 453 6.43 -17.03 -15.04
C LEU A 453 6.32 -17.99 -13.84
N VAL A 454 6.85 -19.22 -13.94
CA VAL A 454 7.03 -20.09 -12.76
C VAL A 454 7.87 -19.37 -11.70
N GLY A 455 8.95 -18.69 -12.11
CA GLY A 455 9.75 -17.85 -11.21
C GLY A 455 8.92 -16.81 -10.45
N PHE A 456 8.05 -16.07 -11.14
CA PHE A 456 7.15 -15.10 -10.49
C PHE A 456 6.09 -15.74 -9.60
N VAL A 457 5.53 -16.90 -9.99
CA VAL A 457 4.60 -17.64 -9.14
C VAL A 457 5.30 -18.12 -7.87
N ARG A 458 6.52 -18.67 -7.98
CA ARG A 458 7.36 -19.07 -6.83
C ARG A 458 7.71 -17.88 -5.93
N LEU A 459 8.04 -16.74 -6.52
CA LEU A 459 8.25 -15.49 -5.79
C LEU A 459 7.01 -15.09 -4.98
N ALA A 460 5.81 -15.22 -5.54
CA ALA A 460 4.56 -14.92 -4.84
C ALA A 460 4.28 -15.89 -3.67
N PHE A 461 4.86 -17.10 -3.69
CA PHE A 461 4.89 -18.02 -2.55
C PHE A 461 6.09 -17.82 -1.60
N ARG A 462 6.92 -16.78 -1.82
CA ARG A 462 8.20 -16.54 -1.12
C ARG A 462 9.26 -17.64 -1.29
N ASP A 463 9.12 -18.49 -2.31
CA ASP A 463 10.16 -19.43 -2.72
C ASP A 463 11.20 -18.72 -3.58
N TYR A 464 12.04 -17.91 -2.93
CA TYR A 464 13.06 -17.10 -3.61
C TYR A 464 14.14 -17.95 -4.30
N ALA A 465 14.53 -19.06 -3.68
CA ALA A 465 15.54 -19.97 -4.21
C ALA A 465 15.03 -20.68 -5.48
N GLY A 466 13.80 -21.21 -5.44
CA GLY A 466 13.15 -21.77 -6.61
C GLY A 466 12.97 -20.73 -7.72
N ALA A 467 12.50 -19.53 -7.38
CA ALA A 467 12.33 -18.44 -8.35
C ALA A 467 13.64 -18.10 -9.07
N PHE A 468 14.73 -17.93 -8.32
CA PHE A 468 16.06 -17.67 -8.85
C PHE A 468 16.54 -18.77 -9.82
N GLN A 469 16.34 -20.05 -9.47
CA GLN A 469 16.72 -21.17 -10.34
C GLN A 469 15.94 -21.16 -11.67
N PHE A 470 14.64 -20.89 -11.62
CA PHE A 470 13.79 -20.86 -12.81
C PHE A 470 14.12 -19.68 -13.74
N TRP A 471 14.39 -18.48 -13.23
CA TRP A 471 14.83 -17.36 -14.06
C TRP A 471 16.21 -17.61 -14.70
N ASN A 472 17.17 -18.20 -13.98
CA ASN A 472 18.46 -18.55 -14.57
C ASN A 472 18.32 -19.63 -15.67
N ARG A 473 17.42 -20.60 -15.49
CA ARG A 473 17.10 -21.58 -16.53
C ARG A 473 16.45 -20.92 -17.76
N ALA A 474 15.56 -19.96 -17.55
CA ALA A 474 14.96 -19.19 -18.64
C ALA A 474 16.03 -18.43 -19.44
N LEU A 475 16.95 -17.75 -18.76
CA LEU A 475 18.04 -17.00 -19.39
C LEU A 475 19.13 -17.88 -20.00
N ALA A 476 19.31 -19.12 -19.52
CA ALA A 476 20.20 -20.08 -20.17
C ALA A 476 19.66 -20.53 -21.54
N GLY A 477 18.33 -20.61 -21.70
CA GLY A 477 17.70 -20.91 -22.99
C GLY A 477 17.54 -19.69 -23.89
N TYR A 478 17.11 -18.56 -23.33
CA TYR A 478 16.91 -17.31 -24.07
C TYR A 478 17.41 -16.10 -23.27
N PRO A 479 18.70 -15.71 -23.43
CA PRO A 479 19.32 -14.62 -22.68
C PRO A 479 18.68 -13.24 -22.89
N LYS A 480 17.83 -13.06 -23.90
CA LYS A 480 17.18 -11.78 -24.21
C LYS A 480 15.82 -11.59 -23.54
N PHE A 481 15.43 -12.50 -22.65
CA PHE A 481 14.11 -12.44 -22.04
C PHE A 481 14.06 -11.38 -20.93
N GLY A 482 13.57 -10.17 -21.25
CA GLY A 482 13.52 -9.04 -20.31
C GLY A 482 12.77 -9.35 -19.01
N GLU A 483 11.68 -10.13 -19.08
CA GLU A 483 10.88 -10.50 -17.90
C GLU A 483 11.69 -11.31 -16.87
N ALA A 484 12.61 -12.18 -17.31
CA ALA A 484 13.46 -12.95 -16.39
C ALA A 484 14.55 -12.09 -15.74
N HIS A 485 15.12 -11.14 -16.49
CA HIS A 485 16.03 -10.13 -15.93
C HIS A 485 15.32 -9.24 -14.89
N LEU A 486 14.07 -8.84 -15.13
CA LEU A 486 13.27 -8.13 -14.14
C LEU A 486 13.11 -8.96 -12.85
N GLY A 487 12.79 -10.25 -13.00
CA GLY A 487 12.69 -11.20 -11.89
C GLY A 487 13.98 -11.29 -11.07
N LEU A 488 15.13 -11.44 -11.73
CA LEU A 488 16.45 -11.41 -11.08
C LEU A 488 16.75 -10.07 -10.41
N GLY A 489 16.37 -8.95 -11.04
CA GLY A 489 16.49 -7.62 -10.45
C GLY A 489 15.74 -7.51 -9.13
N ILE A 490 14.46 -7.89 -9.12
CA ILE A 490 13.63 -7.95 -7.91
C ILE A 490 14.27 -8.87 -6.86
N TYR A 491 14.74 -10.06 -7.27
CA TYR A 491 15.43 -10.99 -6.38
C TYR A 491 16.64 -10.35 -5.69
N TYR A 492 17.54 -9.72 -6.43
CA TYR A 492 18.74 -9.09 -5.87
C TYR A 492 18.40 -7.91 -4.95
N PHE A 493 17.39 -7.10 -5.28
CA PHE A 493 16.89 -6.05 -4.39
C PHE A 493 16.36 -6.61 -3.07
N ARG A 494 15.59 -7.70 -3.12
CA ARG A 494 15.10 -8.41 -1.91
C ARG A 494 16.25 -8.98 -1.06
N HIS A 495 17.40 -9.28 -1.66
CA HIS A 495 18.62 -9.74 -0.98
C HIS A 495 19.63 -8.62 -0.70
N ARG A 496 19.26 -7.36 -0.94
CA ARG A 496 20.09 -6.15 -0.75
C ARG A 496 21.34 -6.04 -1.63
N ASP A 497 21.48 -6.85 -2.69
CA ASP A 497 22.49 -6.63 -3.72
C ASP A 497 21.97 -5.59 -4.73
N PHE A 498 21.93 -4.33 -4.30
CA PHE A 498 21.37 -3.22 -5.10
C PHE A 498 22.13 -2.99 -6.40
N ARG A 499 23.43 -3.32 -6.45
CA ARG A 499 24.26 -3.15 -7.64
C ARG A 499 23.84 -4.14 -8.73
N ARG A 500 23.80 -5.43 -8.42
CA ARG A 500 23.30 -6.44 -9.38
C ARG A 500 21.83 -6.22 -9.68
N GLY A 501 21.02 -5.89 -8.67
CA GLY A 501 19.60 -5.59 -8.87
C GLY A 501 19.37 -4.49 -9.90
N LEU A 502 20.12 -3.39 -9.82
CA LEU A 502 20.04 -2.29 -10.79
C LEU A 502 20.56 -2.70 -12.17
N GLU A 503 21.65 -3.46 -12.26
CA GLU A 503 22.18 -4.00 -13.53
C GLU A 503 21.14 -4.86 -14.26
N GLU A 504 20.44 -5.75 -13.54
CA GLU A 504 19.39 -6.60 -14.10
C GLU A 504 18.14 -5.79 -14.50
N MET A 505 17.74 -4.78 -13.73
CA MET A 505 16.61 -3.90 -14.10
C MET A 505 16.93 -3.02 -15.31
N LEU A 506 18.16 -2.50 -15.40
CA LEU A 506 18.65 -1.79 -16.58
C LEU A 506 18.74 -2.73 -17.79
N THR A 507 19.06 -4.00 -17.58
CA THR A 507 19.05 -5.02 -18.63
C THR A 507 17.63 -5.28 -19.13
N ALA A 508 16.67 -5.48 -18.24
CA ALA A 508 15.26 -5.66 -18.60
C ALA A 508 14.71 -4.47 -19.40
N THR A 509 15.00 -3.24 -18.97
CA THR A 509 14.57 -2.02 -19.69
C THR A 509 15.38 -1.75 -20.96
N LEU A 510 16.61 -2.25 -21.09
CA LEU A 510 17.34 -2.24 -22.35
C LEU A 510 16.70 -3.22 -23.35
N LEU A 511 16.36 -4.42 -22.90
CA LEU A 511 15.77 -5.46 -23.74
C LEU A 511 14.34 -5.07 -24.18
N ASP A 512 13.54 -4.49 -23.29
CA ASP A 512 12.17 -4.09 -23.54
C ASP A 512 11.88 -2.65 -23.06
N PRO A 513 12.36 -1.62 -23.78
CA PRO A 513 12.33 -0.24 -23.29
C PRO A 513 10.93 0.36 -23.19
N ARG A 514 9.96 -0.14 -23.95
CA ARG A 514 8.59 0.38 -24.00
C ARG A 514 7.61 -0.35 -23.08
N VAL A 515 8.08 -1.23 -22.20
CA VAL A 515 7.23 -1.87 -21.20
C VAL A 515 7.13 -0.97 -19.97
N ALA A 516 5.98 -0.31 -19.78
CA ALA A 516 5.74 0.65 -18.71
C ALA A 516 5.98 0.07 -17.31
N SER A 517 5.65 -1.20 -17.08
CA SER A 517 5.87 -1.87 -15.80
C SER A 517 7.36 -2.07 -15.49
N TYR A 518 8.21 -2.30 -16.49
CA TYR A 518 9.66 -2.46 -16.29
C TYR A 518 10.30 -1.12 -15.90
N GLN A 519 9.85 -0.04 -16.54
CA GLN A 519 10.25 1.32 -16.19
C GLN A 519 9.80 1.66 -14.77
N THR A 520 8.58 1.32 -14.41
CA THR A 520 8.06 1.54 -13.04
C THR A 520 8.88 0.81 -11.98
N GLU A 521 9.25 -0.45 -12.23
CA GLU A 521 10.12 -1.22 -11.34
C GLU A 521 11.55 -0.64 -11.26
N LEU A 522 12.10 -0.14 -12.37
CA LEU A 522 13.35 0.62 -12.36
C LEU A 522 13.23 1.90 -11.52
N GLY A 523 12.11 2.63 -11.63
CA GLY A 523 11.82 3.79 -10.80
C GLY A 523 11.82 3.44 -9.31
N LYS A 524 11.18 2.32 -8.92
CA LYS A 524 11.20 1.81 -7.54
C LYS A 524 12.61 1.50 -7.07
N ALA A 525 13.43 0.87 -7.91
CA ALA A 525 14.83 0.60 -7.62
C ALA A 525 15.68 1.87 -7.47
N LEU A 526 15.45 2.87 -8.30
CA LEU A 526 16.11 4.17 -8.19
C LEU A 526 15.69 4.90 -6.91
N TYR A 527 14.41 4.89 -6.56
CA TYR A 527 13.92 5.40 -5.28
C TYR A 527 14.58 4.64 -4.10
N GLN A 528 14.61 3.31 -4.17
CA GLN A 528 15.19 2.43 -3.13
C GLN A 528 16.68 2.72 -2.90
N THR A 529 17.40 3.08 -3.96
CA THR A 529 18.81 3.50 -3.93
C THR A 529 18.99 5.01 -3.71
N ARG A 530 17.92 5.74 -3.35
CA ARG A 530 17.88 7.19 -3.07
C ARG A 530 18.22 8.10 -4.25
N SER A 531 18.08 7.61 -5.48
CA SER A 531 18.19 8.39 -6.72
C SER A 531 16.82 9.01 -7.08
N PHE A 532 16.29 9.87 -6.20
CA PHE A 532 14.91 10.35 -6.28
C PHE A 532 14.58 11.13 -7.57
N ASP A 533 15.43 12.06 -8.00
CA ASP A 533 15.20 12.84 -9.23
C ASP A 533 15.03 11.93 -10.46
N ARG A 534 15.90 10.92 -10.60
CA ARG A 534 15.83 9.92 -11.67
C ARG A 534 14.63 9.00 -11.55
N SER A 535 14.25 8.65 -10.32
CA SER A 535 13.02 7.91 -10.09
C SER A 535 11.81 8.67 -10.64
N LEU A 536 11.72 9.99 -10.43
CA LEU A 536 10.64 10.81 -10.97
C LEU A 536 10.64 10.82 -12.50
N GLU A 537 11.81 10.98 -13.14
CA GLU A 537 11.94 10.94 -14.61
C GLU A 537 11.50 9.60 -15.21
N VAL A 538 11.93 8.49 -14.61
CA VAL A 538 11.55 7.15 -15.09
C VAL A 538 10.06 6.90 -14.90
N TYR A 539 9.45 7.39 -13.81
CA TYR A 539 7.99 7.35 -13.67
C TYR A 539 7.29 8.21 -14.71
N ASP A 540 7.80 9.41 -15.02
CA ASP A 540 7.23 10.25 -16.07
C ASP A 540 7.33 9.58 -17.45
N TYR A 541 8.42 8.86 -17.74
CA TYR A 541 8.52 8.03 -18.94
C TYR A 541 7.52 6.87 -18.93
N ALA A 542 7.39 6.15 -17.82
CA ALA A 542 6.40 5.07 -17.70
C ALA A 542 4.96 5.56 -17.95
N LYS A 543 4.62 6.78 -17.51
CA LYS A 543 3.33 7.45 -17.77
C LYS A 543 3.09 7.73 -19.25
N THR A 544 4.13 8.04 -20.02
CA THR A 544 3.97 8.26 -21.48
C THR A 544 3.76 6.94 -22.23
N LEU A 545 4.35 5.85 -21.74
CA LEU A 545 4.20 4.51 -22.32
C LEU A 545 2.81 3.93 -22.09
N ASP A 546 2.27 4.04 -20.87
CA ASP A 546 0.90 3.68 -20.55
C ASP A 546 0.22 4.77 -19.67
N PRO A 547 -0.47 5.73 -20.30
CA PRO A 547 -1.18 6.79 -19.58
C PRO A 547 -2.37 6.28 -18.74
N ARG A 548 -2.79 5.02 -18.93
CA ARG A 548 -3.90 4.42 -18.19
C ARG A 548 -3.42 3.57 -17.00
N ASP A 549 -2.13 3.29 -16.88
CA ASP A 549 -1.57 2.58 -15.72
C ASP A 549 -1.53 3.51 -14.49
N PRO A 550 -2.23 3.18 -13.38
CA PRO A 550 -2.17 3.98 -12.16
C PRO A 550 -0.84 3.87 -11.40
N THR A 551 0.00 2.87 -11.69
CA THR A 551 1.21 2.54 -10.90
C THR A 551 2.28 3.63 -10.89
N PRO A 552 2.69 4.20 -12.03
CA PRO A 552 3.74 5.20 -12.05
C PRO A 552 3.34 6.47 -11.29
N TYR A 553 2.09 6.91 -11.45
CA TYR A 553 1.51 8.05 -10.73
C TYR A 553 1.57 7.84 -9.22
N TYR A 554 1.24 6.63 -8.74
CA TYR A 554 1.28 6.32 -7.32
C TYR A 554 2.71 6.40 -6.75
N TYR A 555 3.67 5.70 -7.35
CA TYR A 555 5.04 5.70 -6.84
C TYR A 555 5.73 7.06 -6.99
N ARG A 556 5.39 7.83 -8.03
CA ARG A 556 5.80 9.24 -8.15
C ARG A 556 5.22 10.07 -7.01
N GLY A 557 3.94 9.88 -6.69
CA GLY A 557 3.28 10.50 -5.54
C GLY A 557 4.01 10.25 -4.22
N ILE A 558 4.35 9.00 -3.92
CA ILE A 558 5.13 8.63 -2.72
C ILE A 558 6.48 9.35 -2.72
N ALA A 559 7.20 9.31 -3.85
CA ALA A 559 8.49 9.99 -3.99
C ALA A 559 8.37 11.51 -3.74
N LEU A 560 7.30 12.15 -4.22
CA LEU A 560 7.05 13.57 -3.98
C LEU A 560 6.68 13.89 -2.53
N THR A 561 5.88 13.06 -1.87
CA THR A 561 5.60 13.17 -0.42
C THR A 561 6.89 13.13 0.37
N ASP A 562 7.82 12.27 -0.03
CA ASP A 562 9.13 12.13 0.61
C ASP A 562 10.14 13.21 0.25
N LEU A 563 9.93 13.92 -0.86
CA LEU A 563 10.71 15.09 -1.26
C LEU A 563 10.08 16.40 -0.78
N ASN A 564 9.18 16.36 0.22
CA ASN A 564 8.51 17.54 0.76
C ASN A 564 7.73 18.36 -0.28
N ARG A 565 7.13 17.68 -1.26
CA ARG A 565 6.31 18.26 -2.34
C ARG A 565 4.86 17.77 -2.27
N PRO A 566 4.13 17.98 -1.14
CA PRO A 566 2.83 17.37 -0.89
C PRO A 566 1.74 17.80 -1.88
N GLY A 567 1.73 19.05 -2.36
CA GLY A 567 0.71 19.51 -3.30
C GLY A 567 0.83 18.87 -4.68
N GLU A 568 2.05 18.55 -5.13
CA GLU A 568 2.27 17.77 -6.35
C GLU A 568 1.97 16.28 -6.12
N ALA A 569 2.34 15.74 -4.95
CA ALA A 569 2.00 14.38 -4.55
C ALA A 569 0.48 14.14 -4.57
N ILE A 570 -0.31 15.08 -4.03
CA ILE A 570 -1.78 15.02 -4.06
C ILE A 570 -2.32 14.92 -5.48
N GLN A 571 -1.75 15.66 -6.44
CA GLN A 571 -2.18 15.61 -7.84
C GLN A 571 -1.87 14.24 -8.48
N GLU A 572 -0.65 13.74 -8.29
CA GLU A 572 -0.25 12.42 -8.83
C GLU A 572 -1.06 11.29 -8.20
N ILE A 573 -1.27 11.30 -6.88
CA ILE A 573 -2.02 10.25 -6.19
C ILE A 573 -3.51 10.31 -6.55
N ASN A 574 -4.12 11.49 -6.65
CA ASN A 574 -5.50 11.62 -7.15
C ASN A 574 -5.61 11.06 -8.56
N LYS A 575 -4.64 11.33 -9.45
CA LYS A 575 -4.64 10.76 -10.80
C LYS A 575 -4.52 9.24 -10.78
N SER A 576 -3.69 8.70 -9.89
CA SER A 576 -3.58 7.26 -9.67
C SER A 576 -4.88 6.63 -9.15
N ILE A 577 -5.64 7.35 -8.30
CA ILE A 577 -6.95 6.90 -7.80
C ILE A 577 -8.00 6.92 -8.93
N GLU A 578 -8.03 7.97 -9.75
CA GLU A 578 -8.92 8.04 -10.94
C GLU A 578 -8.70 6.86 -11.89
N LEU A 579 -7.45 6.44 -12.05
CA LEU A 579 -7.04 5.33 -12.92
C LEU A 579 -7.10 3.96 -12.20
N ASN A 580 -7.54 3.89 -10.94
CA ASN A 580 -7.47 2.67 -10.13
C ASN A 580 -8.19 1.49 -10.77
N ASP A 581 -9.29 1.73 -11.48
CA ASP A 581 -10.10 0.67 -12.08
C ASP A 581 -9.55 0.19 -13.44
N ASN A 582 -8.42 0.73 -13.90
CA ASN A 582 -7.69 0.20 -15.05
C ASN A 582 -6.85 -1.01 -14.63
N VAL A 583 -7.49 -2.18 -14.66
CA VAL A 583 -6.95 -3.46 -14.18
C VAL A 583 -5.86 -4.02 -15.09
N ALA A 584 -4.61 -3.57 -14.93
CA ALA A 584 -3.46 -4.11 -15.67
C ALA A 584 -3.23 -5.62 -15.41
N MET A 585 -2.48 -6.29 -16.31
CA MET A 585 -2.25 -7.76 -16.35
C MET A 585 -1.83 -8.39 -15.00
N PHE A 586 -1.28 -7.63 -14.06
CA PHE A 586 -0.78 -8.10 -12.77
C PHE A 586 -1.58 -7.61 -11.54
N ARG A 587 -2.81 -7.12 -11.72
CA ARG A 587 -3.60 -6.60 -10.59
C ARG A 587 -5.01 -7.19 -10.54
N SER A 588 -5.44 -7.67 -9.38
CA SER A 588 -6.85 -8.01 -9.11
C SER A 588 -7.60 -6.77 -8.67
N ARG A 589 -8.94 -6.85 -8.71
CA ARG A 589 -9.77 -5.96 -7.90
C ARG A 589 -9.34 -5.92 -6.43
N SER A 590 -9.02 -7.06 -5.81
CA SER A 590 -8.53 -7.10 -4.42
C SER A 590 -7.20 -6.36 -4.23
N LEU A 591 -6.22 -6.55 -5.13
CA LEU A 591 -4.96 -5.79 -5.10
C LEU A 591 -5.17 -4.30 -5.38
N LEU A 592 -6.13 -3.95 -6.23
CA LEU A 592 -6.47 -2.55 -6.49
C LEU A 592 -7.17 -1.90 -5.32
N ASP A 593 -8.02 -2.65 -4.61
CA ASP A 593 -8.65 -2.20 -3.38
C ASP A 593 -7.59 -2.01 -2.26
N GLN A 594 -6.61 -2.93 -2.17
CA GLN A 594 -5.39 -2.78 -1.36
C GLN A 594 -4.61 -1.52 -1.75
N ASP A 595 -4.20 -1.41 -3.01
CA ASP A 595 -3.46 -0.28 -3.54
C ASP A 595 -4.23 1.04 -3.35
N LEU A 596 -5.56 1.05 -3.50
CA LEU A 596 -6.41 2.20 -3.26
C LEU A 596 -6.34 2.65 -1.80
N ALA A 597 -6.36 1.71 -0.86
CA ALA A 597 -6.18 2.03 0.55
C ALA A 597 -4.76 2.56 0.84
N VAL A 598 -3.71 2.00 0.23
CA VAL A 598 -2.34 2.55 0.39
C VAL A 598 -2.15 3.90 -0.32
N ARG A 599 -2.81 4.12 -1.47
CA ARG A 599 -2.87 5.42 -2.17
C ARG A 599 -3.58 6.45 -1.31
N ASN A 600 -4.73 6.10 -0.76
CA ASN A 600 -5.49 6.95 0.15
C ASN A 600 -4.69 7.28 1.42
N TYR A 601 -3.94 6.32 1.96
CA TYR A 601 -2.97 6.57 3.04
C TYR A 601 -1.90 7.60 2.65
N SER A 602 -1.26 7.41 1.49
CA SER A 602 -0.22 8.32 1.00
C SER A 602 -0.76 9.73 0.69
N LEU A 603 -1.98 9.77 0.16
CA LEU A 603 -2.74 11.00 -0.11
C LEU A 603 -3.02 11.75 1.20
N ALA A 604 -3.43 11.01 2.23
CA ALA A 604 -3.69 11.57 3.55
C ALA A 604 -2.46 12.12 4.24
N LYS A 605 -1.34 11.39 4.18
CA LYS A 605 -0.05 11.89 4.66
C LYS A 605 0.28 13.24 4.01
N SER A 606 0.03 13.35 2.71
CA SER A 606 0.23 14.60 1.95
C SER A 606 -0.76 15.72 2.36
N TYR A 607 -2.02 15.39 2.62
CA TYR A 607 -3.00 16.36 3.17
C TYR A 607 -2.64 16.82 4.59
N GLN A 608 -2.18 15.91 5.46
CA GLN A 608 -1.71 16.22 6.81
C GLN A 608 -0.45 17.12 6.79
N GLN A 609 0.48 16.88 5.86
CA GLN A 609 1.64 17.78 5.65
C GLN A 609 1.20 19.23 5.33
N LEU A 610 0.06 19.39 4.65
CA LEU A 610 -0.57 20.69 4.35
C LEU A 610 -1.63 21.13 5.39
N GLY A 611 -1.77 20.42 6.52
CA GLY A 611 -2.72 20.79 7.60
C GLY A 611 -4.20 20.58 7.26
N LEU A 612 -4.53 19.84 6.20
CA LEU A 612 -5.91 19.63 5.71
C LEU A 612 -6.57 18.40 6.34
N ASN A 613 -6.56 18.39 7.67
CA ASN A 613 -6.85 17.26 8.54
C ASN A 613 -8.28 16.70 8.43
N ASP A 614 -9.31 17.56 8.43
CA ASP A 614 -10.71 17.14 8.36
C ASP A 614 -11.03 16.44 7.03
N TRP A 615 -10.43 16.92 5.95
CA TRP A 615 -10.56 16.31 4.63
C TRP A 615 -9.86 14.95 4.57
N ALA A 616 -8.65 14.84 5.14
CA ALA A 616 -7.97 13.57 5.27
C ALA A 616 -8.83 12.55 6.06
N TYR A 617 -9.50 12.99 7.13
CA TYR A 617 -10.31 12.10 7.97
C TYR A 617 -11.53 11.57 7.20
N SER A 618 -12.24 12.46 6.48
CA SER A 618 -13.34 12.08 5.57
C SER A 618 -12.92 10.97 4.60
N LYS A 619 -11.74 11.09 3.97
CA LYS A 619 -11.23 10.08 3.04
C LYS A 619 -10.84 8.77 3.74
N ALA A 620 -10.33 8.83 4.98
CA ALA A 620 -9.99 7.65 5.77
C ALA A 620 -11.21 6.79 6.06
N VAL A 621 -12.30 7.43 6.46
CA VAL A 621 -13.59 6.75 6.71
C VAL A 621 -14.10 6.10 5.42
N THR A 622 -14.03 6.79 4.28
CA THR A 622 -14.41 6.18 3.00
C THR A 622 -13.59 4.94 2.71
N ALA A 623 -12.28 4.97 2.94
CA ALA A 623 -11.41 3.82 2.67
C ALA A 623 -11.80 2.59 3.52
N VAL A 624 -12.04 2.77 4.82
CA VAL A 624 -12.46 1.67 5.72
C VAL A 624 -13.85 1.14 5.33
N ASN A 625 -14.81 2.00 5.03
CA ASN A 625 -16.18 1.54 4.71
C ASN A 625 -16.26 0.80 3.36
N TYR A 626 -15.42 1.17 2.39
CA TYR A 626 -15.33 0.45 1.12
C TYR A 626 -14.56 -0.87 1.25
N HIS A 627 -13.55 -0.92 2.12
CA HIS A 627 -12.63 -2.04 2.29
C HIS A 627 -12.32 -2.30 3.80
N PRO A 628 -13.28 -2.83 4.58
CA PRO A 628 -13.18 -2.94 6.04
C PRO A 628 -12.24 -4.04 6.55
N HIS A 629 -11.54 -4.72 5.63
CA HIS A 629 -10.59 -5.79 5.95
C HIS A 629 -9.22 -5.50 5.31
N GLU A 630 -8.98 -4.23 4.98
CA GLU A 630 -7.74 -3.75 4.38
C GLU A 630 -6.87 -3.04 5.40
N SER A 631 -5.69 -3.61 5.68
CA SER A 631 -4.80 -3.12 6.73
C SER A 631 -4.45 -1.64 6.59
N SER A 632 -4.17 -1.18 5.37
CA SER A 632 -3.75 0.20 5.10
C SER A 632 -4.86 1.22 5.30
N ALA A 633 -6.14 0.83 5.16
CA ALA A 633 -7.28 1.68 5.46
C ALA A 633 -7.40 1.94 6.96
N HIS A 634 -7.20 0.90 7.78
CA HIS A 634 -7.18 1.03 9.25
C HIS A 634 -5.99 1.86 9.73
N LEU A 635 -4.81 1.67 9.13
CA LEU A 635 -3.65 2.51 9.42
C LEU A 635 -3.92 3.98 9.08
N PHE A 636 -4.50 4.24 7.91
CA PHE A 636 -4.89 5.57 7.48
C PHE A 636 -5.89 6.21 8.45
N LEU A 637 -6.97 5.50 8.81
CA LEU A 637 -7.95 6.00 9.76
C LEU A 637 -7.33 6.27 11.13
N ARG A 638 -6.51 5.37 11.65
CA ARG A 638 -5.77 5.56 12.90
C ARG A 638 -4.87 6.79 12.87
N ASP A 639 -4.02 6.93 11.85
CA ASP A 639 -3.06 8.04 11.74
C ASP A 639 -3.76 9.38 11.58
N VAL A 640 -4.92 9.42 10.93
CA VAL A 640 -5.71 10.65 10.85
C VAL A 640 -6.58 10.88 12.08
N ILE A 641 -7.06 9.86 12.79
CA ILE A 641 -7.68 10.06 14.11
C ILE A 641 -6.69 10.74 15.05
N LEU A 642 -5.43 10.30 15.05
CA LEU A 642 -4.35 10.91 15.84
C LEU A 642 -3.93 12.28 15.27
N GLY A 643 -3.67 12.39 13.97
CA GLY A 643 -3.12 13.61 13.38
C GLY A 643 -4.15 14.72 13.09
N ALA A 644 -5.41 14.37 12.83
CA ALA A 644 -6.45 15.37 12.56
C ALA A 644 -6.69 16.25 13.79
N ARG A 645 -6.64 15.63 14.96
CA ARG A 645 -7.08 16.21 16.21
C ARG A 645 -5.97 16.78 17.09
N ALA A 646 -4.71 16.51 16.75
CA ALA A 646 -3.54 17.30 17.14
C ALA A 646 -3.62 18.77 16.67
N GLY A 647 -4.35 18.99 15.57
CA GLY A 647 -4.62 20.31 15.02
C GLY A 647 -6.01 20.82 15.41
N SER A 648 -7.07 20.12 15.02
CA SER A 648 -8.46 20.54 15.23
C SER A 648 -9.00 19.96 16.52
N GLU A 649 -8.85 20.70 17.61
CA GLU A 649 -9.68 20.53 18.81
C GLU A 649 -9.93 19.08 19.26
N ALA A 650 -8.88 18.29 19.41
CA ALA A 650 -8.98 17.25 20.43
C ALA A 650 -7.76 17.03 21.32
N PRO A 651 -7.06 18.08 21.81
CA PRO A 651 -6.33 17.87 23.04
C PRO A 651 -7.29 17.63 24.24
N PHE A 652 -8.61 17.87 24.10
CA PHE A 652 -9.42 18.22 25.25
C PHE A 652 -10.80 17.54 25.40
N LEU A 653 -11.50 17.18 24.31
CA LEU A 653 -12.95 16.92 24.43
C LEU A 653 -13.40 15.48 24.09
N THR A 654 -12.48 14.63 23.66
CA THR A 654 -12.81 13.30 23.09
C THR A 654 -11.74 12.26 23.39
N GLY A 655 -10.79 12.57 24.27
CA GLY A 655 -9.58 11.77 24.38
C GLY A 655 -9.77 10.34 24.90
N GLY A 656 -10.84 10.03 25.63
CA GLY A 656 -11.16 8.62 25.90
C GLY A 656 -11.65 7.85 24.66
N LEU A 657 -12.55 8.51 23.91
CA LEU A 657 -13.21 8.00 22.69
C LEU A 657 -12.26 7.78 21.52
N LEU A 658 -11.22 8.60 21.43
CA LEU A 658 -10.29 8.58 20.31
C LEU A 658 -9.19 7.54 20.51
N PHE A 659 -8.80 7.29 21.75
CA PHE A 659 -7.79 6.29 22.06
C PHE A 659 -8.33 4.88 21.81
N THR A 660 -9.60 4.60 22.19
CA THR A 660 -10.28 3.32 21.90
C THR A 660 -10.45 3.06 20.39
N THR A 661 -10.85 4.11 19.66
CA THR A 661 -11.04 4.04 18.20
C THR A 661 -9.68 3.82 17.52
N ALA A 662 -8.68 4.64 17.84
CA ALA A 662 -7.34 4.51 17.28
C ALA A 662 -6.64 3.19 17.66
N SER A 663 -6.86 2.66 18.87
CA SER A 663 -6.28 1.39 19.32
C SER A 663 -6.90 0.19 18.60
N THR A 664 -8.21 0.23 18.36
CA THR A 664 -8.94 -0.78 17.58
C THR A 664 -8.42 -0.81 16.14
N GLU A 665 -8.34 0.36 15.50
CA GLU A 665 -7.81 0.50 14.14
C GLU A 665 -6.31 0.10 14.07
N ALA A 666 -5.52 0.43 15.10
CA ALA A 666 -4.13 -0.03 15.20
C ALA A 666 -4.01 -1.55 15.34
N ALA A 667 -4.89 -2.21 16.11
CA ALA A 667 -4.90 -3.66 16.24
C ALA A 667 -5.29 -4.34 14.91
N LEU A 668 -6.35 -3.86 14.25
CA LEU A 668 -6.75 -4.34 12.92
C LEU A 668 -5.61 -4.19 11.91
N TYR A 669 -4.92 -3.05 11.88
CA TYR A 669 -3.71 -2.88 11.05
C TYR A 669 -2.61 -3.90 11.41
N ARG A 670 -2.25 -4.01 12.70
CA ARG A 670 -1.21 -4.93 13.16
C ARG A 670 -1.52 -6.38 12.80
N ILE A 671 -2.78 -6.78 12.84
CA ILE A 671 -3.23 -8.13 12.50
C ILE A 671 -3.21 -8.34 10.97
N LEU A 672 -3.87 -7.47 10.21
CA LEU A 672 -4.15 -7.65 8.78
C LEU A 672 -2.93 -7.36 7.88
N SER A 673 -2.00 -6.53 8.33
CA SER A 673 -0.76 -6.21 7.59
C SER A 673 0.06 -7.46 7.30
N ARG A 674 0.97 -7.43 6.31
CA ARG A 674 1.94 -8.52 6.12
C ARG A 674 3.18 -8.29 6.99
N ALA A 675 3.86 -9.38 7.37
CA ALA A 675 5.17 -9.28 7.99
C ALA A 675 6.16 -8.59 7.02
N ASN A 676 7.06 -7.78 7.55
CA ASN A 676 8.12 -7.09 6.81
C ASN A 676 7.66 -5.95 5.86
N GLN A 677 6.35 -5.63 5.80
CA GLN A 677 5.78 -4.53 5.00
C GLN A 677 5.37 -3.35 5.89
N ALA A 678 6.34 -2.58 6.39
CA ALA A 678 6.10 -1.48 7.34
C ALA A 678 5.32 -1.90 8.60
N THR A 679 5.38 -3.19 8.97
CA THR A 679 4.65 -3.84 10.09
C THR A 679 4.78 -3.08 11.42
N PHE A 680 5.85 -2.32 11.60
CA PHE A 680 6.20 -1.60 12.83
C PHE A 680 6.26 -0.10 12.66
N SER A 681 5.63 0.41 11.60
CA SER A 681 5.44 1.84 11.40
C SER A 681 4.83 2.54 12.59
N ASN A 682 4.24 1.79 13.55
CA ASN A 682 3.49 2.29 14.68
C ASN A 682 3.49 1.35 15.89
N VAL A 683 4.68 0.97 16.40
CA VAL A 683 4.74 0.51 17.80
C VAL A 683 4.45 1.72 18.68
N ALA A 684 3.17 1.93 18.96
CA ALA A 684 2.70 3.03 19.79
C ALA A 684 3.22 2.81 21.21
N LEU A 685 4.03 3.75 21.68
CA LEU A 685 4.27 3.96 23.10
C LEU A 685 3.27 5.05 23.51
N ASP A 686 2.49 4.83 24.57
CA ASP A 686 1.23 5.54 24.86
C ASP A 686 1.21 7.04 24.50
N GLY A 687 0.15 7.44 23.80
CA GLY A 687 -0.43 8.77 23.79
C GLY A 687 0.27 9.88 23.01
N THR A 688 1.59 10.05 23.08
CA THR A 688 2.14 11.37 22.70
C THR A 688 2.29 11.60 21.20
N GLU A 689 1.41 12.45 20.65
CA GLU A 689 1.26 12.87 19.24
C GLU A 689 2.52 13.44 18.57
N ALA A 690 3.57 13.77 19.33
CA ALA A 690 4.74 14.46 18.80
C ALA A 690 5.94 13.54 18.50
N LEU A 691 5.90 12.27 18.91
CA LEU A 691 7.10 11.43 18.89
C LEU A 691 6.88 9.99 18.46
N GLY A 692 5.65 9.52 18.21
CA GLY A 692 5.42 8.15 17.74
C GLY A 692 6.37 7.80 16.58
N PHE A 693 6.97 6.60 16.62
CA PHE A 693 7.91 6.13 15.60
C PHE A 693 7.21 5.89 14.26
N THR A 694 6.65 6.92 13.63
CA THR A 694 6.17 6.84 12.26
C THR A 694 7.40 6.61 11.38
N THR A 695 7.56 5.37 10.93
CA THR A 695 8.72 5.02 10.12
C THR A 695 8.62 5.73 8.77
N ASP A 696 9.40 6.80 8.57
CA ASP A 696 9.38 7.62 7.34
C ASP A 696 9.93 6.94 6.10
N TYR A 697 10.22 5.65 6.19
CA TYR A 697 10.73 4.87 5.09
C TYR A 697 10.02 3.53 4.99
N THR A 698 9.19 3.43 3.96
CA THR A 698 8.64 2.18 3.45
C THR A 698 9.57 1.67 2.35
N PRO A 699 10.27 0.53 2.55
CA PRO A 699 11.08 -0.04 1.49
C PRO A 699 10.20 -0.39 0.28
N MET A 700 10.67 -0.11 -0.93
CA MET A 700 9.93 -0.43 -2.16
C MET A 700 9.97 -1.92 -2.51
N PHE A 701 10.87 -2.67 -1.85
CA PHE A 701 11.05 -4.11 -1.98
C PHE A 701 11.05 -4.75 -0.59
N GLU A 702 10.37 -5.88 -0.46
CA GLU A 702 10.40 -6.70 0.76
C GLU A 702 11.79 -7.32 0.92
N MET A 703 12.59 -6.80 1.84
CA MET A 703 13.99 -7.20 2.05
C MET A 703 14.29 -7.31 3.55
N PRO A 704 15.35 -8.03 3.96
CA PRO A 704 15.82 -7.98 5.33
C PRO A 704 16.25 -6.57 5.73
N TYR A 705 15.82 -6.09 6.89
CA TYR A 705 16.30 -4.82 7.44
C TYR A 705 16.34 -4.85 8.96
N GLY A 706 17.21 -4.03 9.53
CA GLY A 706 17.27 -3.74 10.97
C GLY A 706 17.47 -2.25 11.15
N ARG A 707 16.75 -1.67 12.09
CA ARG A 707 16.72 -0.23 12.35
C ARG A 707 16.63 0.04 13.83
N VAL A 708 17.28 1.14 14.20
CA VAL A 708 17.21 1.74 15.52
C VAL A 708 16.79 3.17 15.30
N VAL A 709 15.73 3.59 15.97
CA VAL A 709 15.31 4.99 16.02
C VAL A 709 15.34 5.39 17.47
N ALA A 710 16.01 6.50 17.76
CA ALA A 710 16.05 7.09 19.09
C ALA A 710 15.60 8.55 18.96
N SER A 711 14.79 8.99 19.91
CA SER A 711 14.38 10.38 19.98
C SER A 711 14.20 10.78 21.43
N GLY A 712 14.38 12.07 21.70
CA GLY A 712 14.17 12.60 23.02
C GLY A 712 14.05 14.11 23.02
N SER A 713 13.47 14.62 24.10
CA SER A 713 13.37 16.05 24.34
C SER A 713 13.64 16.34 25.81
N ILE A 714 14.27 17.49 26.05
CA ILE A 714 14.54 18.03 27.39
C ILE A 714 14.00 19.45 27.46
N GLY A 715 13.44 19.83 28.61
CA GLY A 715 12.88 21.15 28.85
C GLY A 715 12.86 21.51 30.33
N ALA A 716 12.48 22.75 30.64
CA ALA A 716 12.39 23.24 32.01
C ALA A 716 11.19 24.19 32.20
N TRP A 717 10.62 24.19 33.41
CA TRP A 717 9.56 25.09 33.86
C TRP A 717 10.10 26.27 34.69
N GLN A 718 9.25 27.28 34.92
CA GLN A 718 9.50 28.30 35.95
C GLN A 718 9.85 27.63 37.29
N GLY A 719 10.95 28.08 37.91
CA GLY A 719 11.46 27.47 39.15
C GLY A 719 12.46 26.30 38.97
N LYS A 720 13.06 26.11 37.78
CA LYS A 720 14.11 25.09 37.48
C LYS A 720 13.68 23.61 37.54
N LYS A 721 12.38 23.32 37.44
CA LYS A 721 11.86 21.94 37.41
C LYS A 721 11.98 21.36 35.99
N SER A 722 12.68 20.22 35.83
CA SER A 722 12.99 19.62 34.51
C SER A 722 11.86 18.73 33.96
N VAL A 723 11.73 18.68 32.64
CA VAL A 723 10.95 17.68 31.88
C VAL A 723 11.89 16.95 30.94
N GLN A 724 11.79 15.63 30.89
CA GLN A 724 12.48 14.81 29.91
C GLN A 724 11.54 13.75 29.34
N ASP A 725 11.68 13.51 28.05
CA ASP A 725 11.01 12.45 27.31
C ASP A 725 12.06 11.75 26.45
N GLN A 726 12.21 10.45 26.60
CA GLN A 726 13.20 9.65 25.90
C GLN A 726 12.52 8.39 25.40
N GLN A 727 12.78 8.03 24.15
CA GLN A 727 12.23 6.82 23.58
C GLN A 727 13.16 6.21 22.54
N GLY A 728 13.15 4.89 22.48
CA GLY A 728 13.88 4.09 21.50
C GLY A 728 12.99 3.03 20.89
N LEU A 729 13.16 2.77 19.59
CA LEU A 729 12.56 1.65 18.88
C LEU A 729 13.66 0.92 18.13
N VAL A 730 13.75 -0.37 18.38
CA VAL A 730 14.54 -1.29 17.58
C VAL A 730 13.57 -2.19 16.83
N TYR A 731 13.67 -2.22 15.51
CA TYR A 731 12.78 -3.04 14.71
C TYR A 731 13.49 -3.56 13.48
N GLY A 732 13.04 -4.70 13.00
CA GLY A 732 13.62 -5.35 11.84
C GLY A 732 12.82 -6.55 11.43
N GLY A 733 13.20 -7.12 10.31
CA GLY A 733 12.51 -8.27 9.77
C GLY A 733 13.23 -8.81 8.56
N ALA A 734 12.72 -9.93 8.09
CA ALA A 734 13.00 -10.55 6.81
C ALA A 734 11.65 -10.96 6.20
N PRO A 735 11.56 -11.24 4.90
CA PRO A 735 10.29 -11.67 4.33
C PRO A 735 9.63 -12.80 5.14
N GLY A 736 8.40 -12.57 5.62
CA GLY A 736 7.65 -13.50 6.46
C GLY A 736 7.96 -13.51 7.97
N VAL A 737 8.94 -12.75 8.46
CA VAL A 737 9.21 -12.57 9.89
C VAL A 737 9.51 -11.11 10.20
N ALA A 738 8.91 -10.57 11.24
CA ALA A 738 9.16 -9.21 11.65
C ALA A 738 9.18 -9.15 13.18
N VAL A 739 10.10 -8.39 13.78
CA VAL A 739 10.15 -8.14 15.22
C VAL A 739 10.41 -6.66 15.51
N ALA A 740 9.80 -6.16 16.58
CA ALA A 740 10.04 -4.83 17.10
C ALA A 740 10.00 -4.81 18.63
N ALA A 741 10.85 -3.97 19.21
CA ALA A 741 10.87 -3.66 20.62
C ALA A 741 11.03 -2.15 20.80
N ALA A 742 10.12 -1.54 21.54
CA ALA A 742 10.14 -0.13 21.84
C ALA A 742 10.22 0.08 23.36
N GLY A 743 10.83 1.19 23.76
CA GLY A 743 10.88 1.61 25.15
C GLY A 743 10.76 3.12 25.25
N ARG A 744 10.03 3.60 26.26
CA ARG A 744 9.89 5.02 26.57
C ARG A 744 10.09 5.27 28.05
N TYR A 745 10.73 6.39 28.34
CA TYR A 745 10.86 6.95 29.67
C TYR A 745 10.51 8.44 29.65
N PHE A 746 9.52 8.83 30.44
CA PHE A 746 9.08 10.20 30.60
C PHE A 746 9.11 10.59 32.09
N ASP A 747 9.72 11.72 32.42
CA ASP A 747 9.84 12.24 33.79
C ASP A 747 9.56 13.75 33.77
N ASN A 748 8.47 14.15 34.42
CA ASN A 748 8.02 15.53 34.54
C ASN A 748 8.02 15.92 36.02
N ARG A 749 8.92 16.83 36.41
CA ARG A 749 9.15 17.19 37.82
C ARG A 749 8.54 18.51 38.26
N GLY A 750 7.45 18.98 37.64
CA GLY A 750 6.94 20.29 38.04
C GLY A 750 5.71 20.89 37.39
N ALA A 751 4.91 20.15 36.64
CA ALA A 751 3.78 20.74 35.93
C ALA A 751 2.45 20.11 36.30
N ASN A 752 1.53 20.98 36.74
CA ASN A 752 0.11 20.90 36.40
C ASN A 752 0.03 21.13 34.89
N TRP A 753 0.15 20.05 34.13
CA TRP A 753 0.14 20.05 32.68
C TRP A 753 -1.29 19.73 32.19
N PRO A 754 -1.87 20.40 31.17
CA PRO A 754 -2.96 19.87 30.35
C PRO A 754 -2.37 19.05 29.20
N SER A 755 -2.28 17.72 29.29
CA SER A 755 -1.45 16.94 28.36
C SER A 755 -2.11 16.92 27.02
N ALA A 756 -1.43 17.50 26.03
CA ALA A 756 -1.93 17.53 24.68
C ALA A 756 -2.00 16.12 24.07
N SER A 757 -1.56 15.07 24.80
CA SER A 757 -1.42 13.75 24.20
C SER A 757 -1.21 12.58 25.18
N SER A 758 -1.89 12.52 26.33
CA SER A 758 -2.04 11.23 27.06
C SER A 758 -3.32 11.24 27.90
N VAL A 759 -4.41 10.72 27.33
CA VAL A 759 -5.75 10.86 27.91
C VAL A 759 -6.07 9.75 28.91
N THR A 760 -5.05 9.14 29.48
CA THR A 760 -5.20 8.10 30.51
C THR A 760 -4.74 8.55 31.90
N LEU A 761 -3.99 9.66 32.04
CA LEU A 761 -3.27 9.95 33.30
C LEU A 761 -3.21 11.42 33.74
N ASP A 762 -4.07 12.29 33.22
CA ASP A 762 -4.04 13.73 33.54
C ASP A 762 -4.81 14.15 34.81
N THR A 763 -5.17 13.19 35.67
CA THR A 763 -5.75 13.48 36.99
C THR A 763 -4.71 13.89 38.03
N PHE A 764 -3.42 13.95 37.68
CA PHE A 764 -2.35 14.29 38.62
C PHE A 764 -1.75 15.66 38.31
N SER A 765 -2.14 16.66 39.10
CA SER A 765 -1.21 17.72 39.48
C SER A 765 0.06 17.09 40.08
N GLY A 766 1.24 17.66 39.85
CA GLY A 766 2.48 17.20 40.49
C GLY A 766 3.52 16.46 39.62
N THR A 767 4.40 15.71 40.26
CA THR A 767 5.55 15.02 39.62
C THR A 767 5.11 13.66 39.06
N GLN A 768 5.36 13.40 37.78
CA GLN A 768 5.01 12.14 37.11
C GLN A 768 6.22 11.45 36.49
N ARG A 769 6.25 10.11 36.60
CA ARG A 769 7.17 9.23 35.86
C ARG A 769 6.39 8.15 35.14
N PHE A 770 6.71 7.96 33.88
CA PHE A 770 6.09 6.97 33.00
C PHE A 770 7.19 6.13 32.34
N THR A 771 7.00 4.81 32.33
CA THR A 771 7.87 3.86 31.65
C THR A 771 7.02 2.88 30.88
N ASP A 772 7.31 2.71 29.60
CA ASP A 772 6.61 1.80 28.70
C ASP A 772 7.61 0.95 27.95
N LEU A 773 7.34 -0.35 27.87
CA LEU A 773 8.11 -1.33 27.13
C LEU A 773 7.15 -2.16 26.30
N THR A 774 7.31 -2.11 24.99
CA THR A 774 6.42 -2.78 24.03
C THR A 774 7.23 -3.70 23.14
N GLY A 775 6.72 -4.90 22.89
CA GLY A 775 7.30 -5.90 22.01
C GLY A 775 6.27 -6.48 21.05
N VAL A 776 6.62 -6.58 19.78
CA VAL A 776 5.77 -7.18 18.74
C VAL A 776 6.58 -8.17 17.94
N ALA A 777 6.01 -9.35 17.71
CA ALA A 777 6.59 -10.36 16.83
C ALA A 777 5.52 -10.84 15.84
N LYS A 778 5.89 -10.97 14.57
CA LYS A 778 5.01 -11.42 13.51
C LYS A 778 5.70 -12.49 12.69
N TRP A 779 5.00 -13.58 12.42
CA TRP A 779 5.50 -14.72 11.68
C TRP A 779 4.46 -15.19 10.67
N GLU A 780 4.90 -15.42 9.45
CA GLU A 780 4.07 -15.89 8.35
C GLU A 780 4.64 -17.21 7.86
N PRO A 781 4.23 -18.34 8.48
CA PRO A 781 4.69 -19.68 8.07
C PRO A 781 4.37 -19.99 6.61
N THR A 782 3.31 -19.38 6.07
CA THR A 782 2.91 -19.47 4.67
C THR A 782 2.46 -18.10 4.20
N VAL A 783 2.31 -17.92 2.88
CA VAL A 783 1.75 -16.67 2.32
C VAL A 783 0.25 -16.47 2.64
N LYS A 784 -0.41 -17.49 3.19
CA LYS A 784 -1.82 -17.47 3.57
C LYS A 784 -2.04 -17.25 5.06
N GLY A 785 -1.13 -17.76 5.91
CA GLY A 785 -1.27 -17.79 7.35
C GLY A 785 -0.29 -16.86 8.06
N THR A 786 -0.79 -16.08 8.99
CA THR A 786 -0.04 -15.09 9.76
C THR A 786 -0.33 -15.27 11.25
N LEU A 787 0.72 -15.35 12.06
CA LEU A 787 0.67 -15.33 13.51
C LEU A 787 1.30 -14.01 14.01
N THR A 788 0.59 -13.32 14.90
CA THR A 788 1.06 -12.07 15.51
C THR A 788 1.03 -12.22 17.03
N GLY A 789 2.11 -11.85 17.69
CA GLY A 789 2.21 -11.75 19.15
C GLY A 789 2.59 -10.33 19.55
N PHE A 790 1.95 -9.85 20.62
CA PHE A 790 2.19 -8.52 21.20
C PHE A 790 2.32 -8.66 22.71
N ALA A 791 3.27 -7.93 23.28
CA ALA A 791 3.44 -7.82 24.72
C ALA A 791 3.77 -6.37 25.07
N GLU A 792 3.19 -5.88 26.16
CA GLU A 792 3.39 -4.51 26.61
C GLU A 792 3.45 -4.46 28.13
N TYR A 793 4.33 -3.62 28.65
CA TYR A 793 4.47 -3.33 30.06
C TYR A 793 4.52 -1.82 30.29
N ILE A 794 3.53 -1.32 31.01
CA ILE A 794 3.42 0.09 31.36
C ILE A 794 3.56 0.21 32.88
N ASN A 795 4.37 1.17 33.33
CA ASN A 795 4.54 1.53 34.73
C ASN A 795 4.47 3.04 34.90
N VAL A 796 3.49 3.49 35.67
CA VAL A 796 3.21 4.90 35.91
C VAL A 796 3.33 5.17 37.40
N LYS A 797 4.02 6.26 37.77
CA LYS A 797 4.10 6.76 39.13
C LYS A 797 3.79 8.25 39.16
N ALA A 798 2.77 8.65 39.92
CA ALA A 798 2.37 10.04 40.10
C ALA A 798 2.41 10.45 41.59
N ILE A 799 2.89 11.66 41.86
CA ILE A 799 3.08 12.22 43.22
C ILE A 799 2.55 13.67 43.25
N ASP A 800 1.70 14.00 44.24
CA ASP A 800 1.25 15.36 44.67
C ASP A 800 -0.07 15.94 44.10
N GLN A 801 -1.25 15.49 44.58
CA GLN A 801 -2.54 16.15 44.31
C GLN A 801 -2.87 17.22 45.37
N GLN A 802 -2.86 18.51 45.02
CA GLN A 802 -3.57 19.53 45.81
C GLN A 802 -4.96 19.82 45.21
N THR A 803 -5.99 19.43 45.97
CA THR A 803 -7.37 19.99 46.13
C THR A 803 -8.21 20.31 44.89
N TYR A 804 -9.34 19.59 44.71
CA TYR A 804 -10.63 20.15 44.24
C TYR A 804 -11.81 19.29 44.74
N ARG A 805 -12.91 19.93 45.15
CA ARG A 805 -14.11 19.31 45.75
C ARG A 805 -15.08 18.83 44.65
N GLN A 806 -15.67 17.66 44.88
CA GLN A 806 -16.82 17.04 44.19
C GLN A 806 -16.62 16.65 42.71
N ALA A 807 -16.49 15.35 42.43
CA ALA A 807 -16.54 14.79 41.08
C ALA A 807 -17.57 13.64 41.01
N PRO A 808 -18.51 13.61 40.05
CA PRO A 808 -19.46 12.50 39.88
C PRO A 808 -18.80 11.23 39.30
N PRO A 809 -19.44 10.05 39.45
CA PRO A 809 -18.84 8.76 39.16
C PRO A 809 -18.90 8.41 37.67
N SER A 810 -17.88 8.73 36.87
CA SER A 810 -17.72 8.03 35.57
C SER A 810 -16.31 8.04 34.99
N GLY A 811 -15.85 6.85 34.60
CA GLY A 811 -14.67 6.64 33.76
C GLY A 811 -13.52 5.94 34.49
N PHE A 812 -13.04 4.85 33.90
CA PHE A 812 -12.03 3.91 34.45
C PHE A 812 -10.64 4.52 34.71
N LEU A 813 -10.47 5.81 34.43
CA LEU A 813 -9.25 6.59 34.65
C LEU A 813 -9.40 7.62 35.76
N SER A 814 -10.57 7.68 36.39
CA SER A 814 -10.68 8.17 37.74
C SER A 814 -10.46 6.96 38.65
N PRO A 815 -9.22 6.68 39.11
CA PRO A 815 -9.18 6.25 40.48
C PRO A 815 -9.80 7.43 41.23
N ILE A 816 -10.76 7.14 42.11
CA ILE A 816 -11.02 7.99 43.26
C ILE A 816 -12.11 9.09 43.06
N ASN A 817 -13.31 8.82 43.57
CA ASN A 817 -14.16 9.85 44.17
C ASN A 817 -13.78 10.03 45.65
N THR A 818 -12.53 10.40 45.92
CA THR A 818 -12.04 10.76 47.24
C THR A 818 -11.01 11.87 47.09
N SER A 819 -11.31 13.01 47.67
CA SER A 819 -10.63 14.27 47.38
C SER A 819 -9.20 14.40 47.95
N PHE A 820 -8.38 13.33 48.03
CA PHE A 820 -7.16 13.35 48.86
C PHE A 820 -6.01 12.33 48.53
N ALA A 821 -5.67 11.95 47.29
CA ALA A 821 -4.60 10.93 47.05
C ALA A 821 -3.20 11.49 46.72
N ASN A 822 -2.17 11.14 47.51
CA ASN A 822 -0.81 11.71 47.41
C ASN A 822 0.19 10.86 46.58
N ASN A 823 -0.05 9.56 46.36
CA ASN A 823 0.89 8.68 45.65
C ASN A 823 0.17 7.52 44.93
N THR A 824 0.25 7.49 43.60
CA THR A 824 -0.41 6.47 42.76
C THR A 824 0.62 5.74 41.90
N VAL A 825 0.57 4.40 41.90
CA VAL A 825 1.35 3.54 41.02
C VAL A 825 0.42 2.62 40.23
N LEU A 826 0.51 2.66 38.90
CA LEU A 826 -0.17 1.75 37.98
C LEU A 826 0.88 0.89 37.27
N ARG A 827 0.68 -0.42 37.29
CA ARG A 827 1.45 -1.38 36.48
C ARG A 827 0.50 -2.18 35.61
N GLN A 828 0.68 -2.11 34.30
CA GLN A 828 -0.11 -2.85 33.33
C GLN A 828 0.78 -3.80 32.54
N LYS A 829 0.31 -5.03 32.34
CA LYS A 829 0.91 -6.03 31.46
C LYS A 829 -0.14 -6.49 30.47
N ASN A 830 0.07 -6.26 29.18
CA ASN A 830 -0.84 -6.69 28.13
C ASN A 830 -0.14 -7.75 27.26
N TYR A 831 -0.87 -8.81 26.92
CA TYR A 831 -0.42 -9.88 26.05
C TYR A 831 -1.51 -10.13 25.01
N GLU A 832 -1.18 -10.04 23.73
CA GLU A 832 -2.12 -10.31 22.64
C GLU A 832 -1.53 -11.35 21.68
N MET A 833 -2.40 -12.20 21.14
CA MET A 833 -2.08 -13.16 20.10
C MET A 833 -3.18 -13.14 19.04
N ALA A 834 -2.79 -13.15 17.78
CA ALA A 834 -3.72 -13.18 16.66
C ALA A 834 -3.27 -14.17 15.59
N TYR A 835 -4.23 -14.92 15.03
CA TYR A 835 -4.02 -15.79 13.88
C TYR A 835 -4.95 -15.38 12.74
N TYR A 836 -4.36 -15.09 11.59
CA TYR A 836 -5.06 -14.65 10.39
C TYR A 836 -4.78 -15.59 9.23
N TYR A 837 -5.82 -16.08 8.57
CA TYR A 837 -5.71 -17.01 7.46
C TYR A 837 -6.52 -16.55 6.24
N ARG A 838 -5.84 -16.33 5.12
CA ARG A 838 -6.43 -15.95 3.83
C ARG A 838 -6.66 -17.18 2.97
N PHE A 839 -7.91 -17.54 2.72
CA PHE A 839 -8.23 -18.66 1.83
C PHE A 839 -7.99 -18.28 0.36
N ASN A 840 -8.48 -17.09 -0.01
CA ASN A 840 -8.37 -16.45 -1.30
C ASN A 840 -8.69 -14.94 -1.12
N PRO A 841 -8.64 -14.11 -2.18
CA PRO A 841 -8.91 -12.67 -2.07
C PRO A 841 -10.32 -12.28 -1.61
N GLN A 842 -11.27 -13.22 -1.58
CA GLN A 842 -12.66 -13.01 -1.19
C GLN A 842 -13.02 -13.60 0.17
N ALA A 843 -12.13 -14.37 0.81
CA ALA A 843 -12.46 -15.08 2.05
C ALA A 843 -11.26 -15.19 3.00
N ALA A 844 -11.47 -14.84 4.26
CA ALA A 844 -10.45 -14.91 5.30
C ALA A 844 -11.05 -15.19 6.68
N PHE A 845 -10.23 -15.75 7.56
CA PHE A 845 -10.58 -16.05 8.94
C PHE A 845 -9.60 -15.39 9.90
N LEU A 846 -10.11 -14.89 11.03
CA LEU A 846 -9.33 -14.23 12.06
C LEU A 846 -9.70 -14.78 13.44
N ALA A 847 -8.69 -15.09 14.24
CA ALA A 847 -8.82 -15.40 15.66
C ALA A 847 -7.91 -14.47 16.47
N TYR A 848 -8.42 -13.97 17.58
CA TYR A 848 -7.73 -13.02 18.44
C TYR A 848 -7.93 -13.37 19.91
N TYR A 849 -6.85 -13.28 20.68
CA TYR A 849 -6.85 -13.46 22.12
C TYR A 849 -6.06 -12.32 22.76
N SER A 850 -6.61 -11.72 23.81
CA SER A 850 -5.84 -10.81 24.67
C SER A 850 -6.00 -11.14 26.14
N ARG A 851 -4.93 -10.87 26.90
CA ARG A 851 -4.88 -10.98 28.34
C ARG A 851 -4.21 -9.74 28.91
N GLN A 852 -4.92 -9.03 29.76
CA GLN A 852 -4.43 -7.84 30.41
C GLN A 852 -4.39 -8.05 31.92
N ASN A 853 -3.29 -7.69 32.55
CA ASN A 853 -3.09 -7.74 33.99
C ASN A 853 -2.71 -6.35 34.48
N ASN A 854 -3.63 -5.71 35.17
CA ASN A 854 -3.46 -4.38 35.71
C ASN A 854 -3.35 -4.48 37.23
N SER A 855 -2.33 -3.85 37.81
CA SER A 855 -2.10 -3.74 39.23
C SER A 855 -2.02 -2.27 39.59
N TYR A 856 -2.84 -1.88 40.54
CA TYR A 856 -2.94 -0.49 40.96
C TYR A 856 -2.63 -0.39 42.44
N HIS A 857 -1.88 0.65 42.82
CA HIS A 857 -1.54 0.96 44.19
C HIS A 857 -1.77 2.44 44.46
N PHE A 858 -2.60 2.73 45.46
CA PHE A 858 -2.99 4.08 45.86
C PHE A 858 -2.68 4.30 47.33
N VAL A 859 -2.17 5.49 47.63
CA VAL A 859 -1.96 5.99 48.99
C VAL A 859 -2.70 7.32 49.13
N GLN A 860 -3.70 7.33 50.00
CA GLN A 860 -4.59 8.47 50.21
C GLN A 860 -4.54 8.93 51.67
N PRO A 861 -3.95 10.09 52.02
CA PRO A 861 -4.25 10.72 53.30
C PRO A 861 -5.74 11.07 53.39
N VAL A 862 -6.41 10.74 54.49
CA VAL A 862 -7.81 11.08 54.72
C VAL A 862 -7.86 12.06 55.88
N SER A 863 -8.41 13.26 55.65
CA SER A 863 -8.71 14.22 56.72
C SER A 863 -10.18 14.63 56.67
N TYR A 864 -10.95 14.31 57.70
CA TYR A 864 -12.34 14.75 57.85
C TYR A 864 -12.44 15.83 58.92
N ASN A 865 -13.05 16.96 58.58
CA ASN A 865 -13.54 17.93 59.56
C ASN A 865 -15.06 17.96 59.43
N SER A 866 -15.78 17.61 60.49
CA SER A 866 -17.25 17.62 60.50
C SER A 866 -17.75 18.10 61.86
N THR A 867 -19.04 18.43 61.93
CA THR A 867 -19.71 18.85 63.17
C THR A 867 -20.70 17.78 63.59
N VAL A 868 -20.56 17.23 64.80
CA VAL A 868 -21.59 16.33 65.35
C VAL A 868 -22.74 17.18 65.85
N ASP A 869 -23.92 16.97 65.28
CA ASP A 869 -25.19 17.46 65.81
C ASP A 869 -25.91 16.29 66.49
N LEU A 870 -26.16 16.41 67.78
CA LEU A 870 -26.83 15.37 68.57
C LEU A 870 -28.35 15.41 68.41
N GLY A 871 -28.88 16.24 67.51
CA GLY A 871 -30.32 16.44 67.33
C GLY A 871 -30.97 17.25 68.44
N LEU A 872 -30.16 17.95 69.24
CA LEU A 872 -30.60 18.76 70.38
C LEU A 872 -30.69 20.25 70.04
N GLY A 873 -30.59 20.61 68.76
CA GLY A 873 -30.62 22.01 68.29
C GLY A 873 -31.89 22.78 68.67
N GLU A 874 -33.03 22.09 68.79
CA GLU A 874 -34.29 22.69 69.28
C GLU A 874 -34.23 23.15 70.75
N PHE A 875 -33.26 22.65 71.52
CA PHE A 875 -33.01 23.03 72.91
C PHE A 875 -31.86 24.04 73.06
N GLY A 876 -31.36 24.62 71.97
CA GLY A 876 -30.33 25.67 71.98
C GLY A 876 -28.89 25.17 72.11
N PHE A 877 -28.62 23.89 71.88
CA PHE A 877 -27.27 23.33 71.94
C PHE A 877 -26.47 23.56 70.64
N PRO A 878 -25.19 23.99 70.72
CA PRO A 878 -24.33 24.16 69.56
C PRO A 878 -23.80 22.82 69.03
N SER A 879 -23.56 22.74 67.71
CA SER A 879 -22.89 21.61 67.08
C SER A 879 -21.38 21.62 67.37
N PHE A 880 -20.76 20.46 67.56
CA PHE A 880 -19.37 20.35 67.96
C PHE A 880 -18.46 19.96 66.80
N PRO A 881 -17.41 20.75 66.49
CA PRO A 881 -16.44 20.37 65.47
C PRO A 881 -15.55 19.23 65.96
N TYR A 882 -15.33 18.22 65.11
CA TYR A 882 -14.29 17.22 65.29
C TYR A 882 -13.43 17.13 64.03
N SER A 883 -12.17 16.71 64.23
CA SER A 883 -11.23 16.44 63.14
C SER A 883 -10.69 15.01 63.25
N ALA A 884 -10.52 14.38 62.10
CA ALA A 884 -10.12 12.98 61.95
C ALA A 884 -9.01 12.92 60.89
N GLN A 885 -7.84 12.35 61.22
CA GLN A 885 -6.71 12.18 60.29
C GLN A 885 -6.32 10.70 60.19
N GLY A 886 -6.06 10.22 58.96
CA GLY A 886 -5.63 8.85 58.67
C GLY A 886 -4.97 8.71 57.28
N SER A 887 -4.53 7.51 56.92
CA SER A 887 -4.04 7.19 55.57
C SER A 887 -4.61 5.87 55.08
N LEU A 888 -5.19 5.88 53.88
CA LEU A 888 -5.82 4.76 53.23
C LEU A 888 -4.90 4.23 52.12
N ASN A 889 -4.40 3.00 52.30
CA ASN A 889 -3.59 2.29 51.31
C ASN A 889 -4.46 1.26 50.60
N GLN A 890 -4.63 1.39 49.28
CA GLN A 890 -5.41 0.47 48.47
C GLN A 890 -4.53 -0.17 47.40
N THR A 891 -4.63 -1.49 47.25
CA THR A 891 -4.03 -2.21 46.12
C THR A 891 -5.08 -3.10 45.48
N PHE A 892 -5.23 -3.05 44.16
CA PHE A 892 -6.11 -3.96 43.44
C PHE A 892 -5.48 -4.48 42.16
N ASP A 893 -5.72 -5.76 41.89
CA ASP A 893 -5.29 -6.45 40.68
C ASP A 893 -6.51 -6.83 39.85
N GLN A 894 -6.43 -6.61 38.54
CA GLN A 894 -7.48 -6.91 37.57
C GLN A 894 -6.88 -7.71 36.41
N ILE A 895 -7.42 -8.91 36.17
CA ILE A 895 -6.98 -9.78 35.06
C ILE A 895 -8.13 -9.99 34.10
N SER A 896 -8.09 -9.37 32.92
CA SER A 896 -9.11 -9.60 31.89
C SER A 896 -8.58 -10.51 30.77
N ASN A 897 -9.50 -11.27 30.17
CA ASN A 897 -9.27 -12.09 29.00
C ASN A 897 -10.33 -11.75 27.95
N ASN A 898 -9.92 -11.71 26.68
CA ASN A 898 -10.82 -11.51 25.57
C ASN A 898 -10.49 -12.54 24.47
N VAL A 899 -11.51 -13.18 23.91
CA VAL A 899 -11.41 -14.12 22.79
C VAL A 899 -12.38 -13.65 21.71
N GLN A 900 -11.87 -13.41 20.51
CA GLN A 900 -12.67 -13.00 19.36
C GLN A 900 -12.40 -13.90 18.16
N LEU A 901 -13.44 -14.25 17.43
CA LEU A 901 -13.40 -15.03 16.18
C LEU A 901 -14.20 -14.28 15.11
N GLN A 902 -13.67 -14.25 13.89
CA GLN A 902 -14.29 -13.51 12.80
C GLN A 902 -14.05 -14.21 11.45
N GLN A 903 -15.12 -14.29 10.66
CA GLN A 903 -15.09 -14.75 9.27
C GLN A 903 -15.45 -13.59 8.36
N TYR A 904 -14.60 -13.35 7.35
CA TYR A 904 -14.82 -12.37 6.28
C TYR A 904 -15.15 -13.09 4.98
N LEU A 905 -16.17 -12.60 4.27
CA LEU A 905 -16.59 -13.08 2.94
C LEU A 905 -16.98 -11.90 2.04
N ARG A 906 -16.48 -11.90 0.80
CA ARG A 906 -16.90 -10.96 -0.24
C ARG A 906 -17.75 -11.70 -1.28
N LEU A 907 -19.01 -11.27 -1.44
CA LEU A 907 -19.96 -11.88 -2.37
C LEU A 907 -20.34 -10.90 -3.48
N SER A 908 -20.70 -11.43 -4.65
CA SER A 908 -21.07 -10.64 -5.84
C SER A 908 -22.52 -10.86 -6.30
N MET A 909 -23.35 -11.51 -5.47
CA MET A 909 -24.77 -11.73 -5.77
C MET A 909 -25.58 -10.52 -5.30
N LEU A 910 -26.37 -9.90 -6.19
CA LEU A 910 -27.23 -8.71 -5.90
C LEU A 910 -26.48 -7.45 -5.42
N GLY A 911 -25.29 -7.21 -5.98
CA GLY A 911 -24.39 -6.13 -5.60
C GLY A 911 -23.07 -6.68 -5.06
N GLN A 912 -22.14 -5.80 -4.64
CA GLN A 912 -20.93 -6.24 -3.94
C GLN A 912 -21.15 -6.17 -2.43
N HIS A 913 -21.24 -7.34 -1.80
CA HIS A 913 -21.36 -7.47 -0.36
C HIS A 913 -20.01 -7.77 0.27
N SER A 914 -19.73 -7.16 1.43
CA SER A 914 -18.61 -7.55 2.29
C SER A 914 -19.19 -7.94 3.63
N LEU A 915 -19.37 -9.25 3.81
CA LEU A 915 -19.97 -9.84 5.01
C LEU A 915 -18.89 -10.14 6.03
N ILE A 916 -19.14 -9.72 7.27
CA ILE A 916 -18.32 -10.01 8.43
C ILE A 916 -19.22 -10.63 9.49
N GLY A 917 -18.98 -11.89 9.82
CA GLY A 917 -19.64 -12.56 10.95
C GLY A 917 -18.64 -12.85 12.04
N GLY A 918 -19.01 -12.65 13.30
CA GLY A 918 -18.09 -12.91 14.39
C GLY A 918 -18.72 -13.10 15.76
N PHE A 919 -17.84 -13.47 16.68
CA PHE A 919 -18.13 -13.72 18.08
C PHE A 919 -17.04 -13.08 18.92
N ASP A 920 -17.46 -12.43 19.99
CA ASP A 920 -16.59 -11.77 20.95
C ASP A 920 -17.01 -12.20 22.36
N HIS A 921 -16.04 -12.71 23.12
CA HIS A 921 -16.18 -13.06 24.51
C HIS A 921 -15.15 -12.34 25.34
N PHE A 922 -15.63 -11.54 26.29
CA PHE A 922 -14.80 -10.94 27.31
C PHE A 922 -15.12 -11.56 28.67
N SER A 923 -14.07 -11.75 29.48
CA SER A 923 -14.17 -12.13 30.88
C SER A 923 -13.15 -11.37 31.72
N GLY A 924 -13.52 -10.98 32.93
CA GLY A 924 -12.63 -10.33 33.88
C GLY A 924 -13.22 -10.42 35.28
N PRO A 925 -12.40 -10.45 36.34
CA PRO A 925 -12.93 -10.50 37.69
C PRO A 925 -13.70 -9.20 37.95
N GLY A 926 -14.91 -9.33 38.51
CA GLY A 926 -15.35 -8.36 39.49
C GLY A 926 -14.27 -8.32 40.57
N ILE A 927 -13.66 -7.16 40.76
CA ILE A 927 -12.42 -6.91 41.50
C ILE A 927 -12.19 -7.86 42.69
N ASP A 928 -11.09 -8.61 42.66
CA ASP A 928 -10.65 -9.45 43.79
C ASP A 928 -9.87 -8.57 44.78
N GLN A 929 -10.58 -7.79 45.61
CA GLN A 929 -9.96 -6.93 46.64
C GLN A 929 -9.37 -7.80 47.76
N ARG A 930 -8.12 -8.28 47.63
CA ARG A 930 -7.52 -9.20 48.61
C ARG A 930 -6.79 -8.55 49.79
N ARG A 931 -6.56 -7.23 49.84
CA ARG A 931 -5.94 -6.57 51.02
C ARG A 931 -6.42 -5.13 51.22
N PHE A 932 -7.35 -4.95 52.16
CA PHE A 932 -7.54 -3.65 52.82
C PHE A 932 -6.50 -3.52 53.94
N GLN A 933 -5.79 -2.39 54.01
CA GLN A 933 -5.05 -2.01 55.21
C GLN A 933 -5.75 -0.79 55.83
N TYR A 934 -6.06 -0.96 57.12
CA TYR A 934 -6.95 -0.18 57.98
C TYR A 934 -6.76 1.34 57.91
N SER A 935 -7.87 2.09 57.89
CA SER A 935 -7.89 3.49 58.33
C SER A 935 -8.06 3.50 59.85
N MET A 936 -7.00 3.80 60.60
CA MET A 936 -7.15 4.23 61.98
C MET A 936 -7.53 5.70 61.96
N THR A 937 -8.82 5.99 62.13
CA THR A 937 -9.30 7.36 62.26
C THR A 937 -9.19 7.74 63.72
N THR A 938 -8.23 8.59 64.08
CA THR A 938 -8.13 9.13 65.45
C THR A 938 -9.03 10.36 65.52
N ILE A 939 -10.16 10.25 66.21
CA ILE A 939 -11.09 11.35 66.46
C ILE A 939 -10.57 12.11 67.68
N ASP A 940 -10.17 13.36 67.52
CA ASP A 940 -9.85 14.23 68.64
C ASP A 940 -11.14 14.71 69.33
N THR A 941 -11.42 14.19 70.51
CA THR A 941 -12.60 14.49 71.35
C THR A 941 -12.27 15.47 72.47
N SER A 942 -11.06 16.05 72.49
CA SER A 942 -10.62 16.98 73.54
C SER A 942 -11.56 18.19 73.72
N SER A 943 -12.25 18.62 72.66
CA SER A 943 -13.28 19.67 72.70
C SER A 943 -14.58 19.26 73.43
N LEU A 944 -14.84 17.96 73.58
CA LEU A 944 -16.01 17.41 74.27
C LEU A 944 -15.73 17.08 75.74
N VAL A 945 -14.47 16.89 76.12
CA VAL A 945 -14.04 16.55 77.49
C VAL A 945 -14.56 17.54 78.55
N PRO A 946 -14.51 18.88 78.37
CA PRO A 946 -15.03 19.83 79.36
C PRO A 946 -16.55 19.77 79.52
N PHE A 947 -17.27 19.45 78.44
CA PHE A 947 -18.74 19.37 78.44
C PHE A 947 -19.23 18.15 79.22
N PHE A 948 -18.66 16.98 78.97
CA PHE A 948 -19.04 15.74 79.67
C PHE A 948 -18.51 15.68 81.12
N ALA A 949 -17.41 16.38 81.42
CA ALA A 949 -16.93 16.57 82.79
C ALA A 949 -17.96 17.29 83.68
N ALA A 950 -18.84 18.15 83.13
CA ALA A 950 -19.91 18.81 83.89
C ALA A 950 -21.04 17.87 84.33
N PHE A 951 -21.11 16.67 83.75
CA PHE A 951 -22.10 15.63 84.07
C PHE A 951 -21.44 14.39 84.73
N ASP A 952 -20.20 14.51 85.19
CA ASP A 952 -19.39 13.42 85.78
C ASP A 952 -19.19 12.20 84.84
N VAL A 953 -19.27 12.43 83.52
CA VAL A 953 -19.06 11.40 82.50
C VAL A 953 -17.65 11.51 81.94
N GLN A 954 -16.81 10.51 82.18
CA GLN A 954 -15.47 10.43 81.59
C GLN A 954 -15.55 9.99 80.13
N VAL A 955 -15.03 10.83 79.22
CA VAL A 955 -14.88 10.51 77.80
C VAL A 955 -13.38 10.54 77.45
N PRO A 956 -12.83 9.51 76.78
CA PRO A 956 -11.42 9.51 76.36
C PRO A 956 -11.13 10.70 75.44
N SER A 957 -9.92 11.26 75.52
CA SER A 957 -9.47 12.44 74.74
C SER A 957 -9.25 12.15 73.25
N SER A 958 -9.30 10.88 72.87
CA SER A 958 -9.35 10.46 71.47
C SER A 958 -10.09 9.14 71.34
N ILE A 959 -10.91 8.99 70.29
CA ILE A 959 -11.55 7.73 69.92
C ILE A 959 -10.95 7.27 68.60
N THR A 960 -10.28 6.11 68.61
CA THR A 960 -9.85 5.44 67.37
C THR A 960 -10.97 4.57 66.84
N ALA A 961 -11.47 4.90 65.65
CA ALA A 961 -12.47 4.10 64.93
C ALA A 961 -11.85 3.51 63.66
N GLU A 962 -12.05 2.21 63.45
CA GLU A 962 -11.74 1.55 62.19
C GLU A 962 -12.94 1.70 61.23
N SER A 963 -12.82 2.60 60.25
CA SER A 963 -13.85 2.78 59.22
C SER A 963 -13.59 1.86 58.03
N HIS A 964 -14.59 1.08 57.64
CA HIS A 964 -14.56 0.21 56.47
C HIS A 964 -15.19 0.94 55.28
N ASN A 965 -14.41 1.75 54.56
CA ASN A 965 -14.88 2.31 53.29
C ASN A 965 -14.54 1.37 52.15
N GLN A 966 -15.56 0.65 51.67
CA GLN A 966 -15.49 -0.10 50.44
C GLN A 966 -15.93 0.88 49.31
N ILE A 967 -15.10 1.08 48.28
CA ILE A 967 -15.49 1.73 47.01
C ILE A 967 -15.22 0.70 45.90
N GLY A 968 -16.10 0.56 44.92
CA GLY A 968 -15.82 -0.38 43.86
C GLY A 968 -16.60 -0.20 42.59
N PHE A 969 -15.99 -0.82 41.60
CA PHE A 969 -16.17 -0.46 40.22
C PHE A 969 -17.10 -1.48 39.56
N GLN A 970 -17.92 -1.01 38.64
CA GLN A 970 -18.70 -1.89 37.77
C GLN A 970 -17.84 -2.30 36.58
N THR A 971 -17.25 -3.48 36.65
CA THR A 971 -16.68 -4.16 35.48
C THR A 971 -17.61 -5.28 35.03
N PRO A 972 -17.74 -5.53 33.72
CA PRO A 972 -18.42 -6.73 33.26
C PRO A 972 -17.62 -7.93 33.77
N GLN A 973 -18.28 -8.82 34.51
CA GLN A 973 -17.68 -10.08 34.92
C GLN A 973 -17.44 -10.96 33.67
N TRP A 974 -18.40 -10.93 32.76
CA TRP A 974 -18.29 -11.46 31.41
C TRP A 974 -19.29 -10.77 30.48
N SER A 975 -18.96 -10.74 29.20
CA SER A 975 -19.85 -10.32 28.12
C SER A 975 -19.69 -11.22 26.90
N TYR A 976 -20.74 -11.27 26.09
CA TYR A 976 -20.76 -11.95 24.81
C TYR A 976 -21.41 -11.06 23.77
N SER A 977 -20.83 -11.00 22.58
CA SER A 977 -21.41 -10.35 21.42
C SER A 977 -21.35 -11.28 20.22
N PHE A 978 -22.51 -11.60 19.65
CA PHE A 978 -22.60 -12.24 18.32
C PHE A 978 -22.98 -11.17 17.32
N TYR A 979 -22.28 -11.10 16.20
CA TYR A 979 -22.51 -10.04 15.23
C TYR A 979 -22.44 -10.49 13.78
N LEU A 980 -23.27 -9.85 12.97
CA LEU A 980 -23.23 -9.90 11.52
C LEU A 980 -23.24 -8.46 10.99
N LEU A 981 -22.25 -8.15 10.16
CA LEU A 981 -22.09 -6.88 9.48
C LEU A 981 -22.11 -7.13 7.97
N ASP A 982 -22.82 -6.29 7.23
CA ASP A 982 -22.82 -6.27 5.78
C ASP A 982 -22.52 -4.86 5.28
N TYR A 983 -21.46 -4.74 4.47
CA TYR A 983 -21.17 -3.56 3.68
C TYR A 983 -21.69 -3.79 2.27
N TRP A 984 -22.95 -3.42 2.05
CA TRP A 984 -23.65 -3.62 0.79
C TRP A 984 -23.38 -2.46 -0.18
N ARG A 985 -22.86 -2.80 -1.36
CA ARG A 985 -22.64 -1.86 -2.47
C ARG A 985 -23.54 -2.21 -3.64
N PRO A 986 -24.78 -1.68 -3.67
CA PRO A 986 -25.68 -1.86 -4.80
C PRO A 986 -25.17 -1.13 -6.06
N PHE A 987 -24.46 -0.01 -5.86
CA PHE A 987 -23.80 0.78 -6.91
C PHE A 987 -22.36 1.11 -6.48
N GLN A 988 -21.52 1.60 -7.39
CA GLN A 988 -20.13 1.95 -7.06
C GLN A 988 -20.03 3.12 -6.06
N ASP A 989 -20.98 4.04 -6.11
CA ASP A 989 -20.95 5.28 -5.32
C ASP A 989 -21.80 5.22 -4.03
N LEU A 990 -22.46 4.09 -3.75
CA LEU A 990 -23.30 3.92 -2.56
C LEU A 990 -22.84 2.72 -1.73
N VAL A 991 -22.53 2.97 -0.46
CA VAL A 991 -22.30 1.94 0.55
C VAL A 991 -23.39 2.04 1.61
N ILE A 992 -24.07 0.92 1.87
CA ILE A 992 -25.00 0.76 2.98
C ILE A 992 -24.35 -0.20 3.98
N GLU A 993 -24.23 0.24 5.22
CA GLU A 993 -23.68 -0.52 6.34
C GLU A 993 -24.84 -1.03 7.19
N LEU A 994 -24.98 -2.36 7.28
CA LEU A 994 -25.99 -3.02 8.09
C LEU A 994 -25.28 -3.85 9.14
N GLY A 995 -25.46 -3.49 10.41
CA GLY A 995 -24.93 -4.24 11.55
C GLY A 995 -26.04 -4.73 12.45
N LEU A 996 -26.00 -6.02 12.81
CA LEU A 996 -26.87 -6.59 13.83
C LEU A 996 -26.02 -7.34 14.85
N PHE A 997 -26.10 -6.89 16.09
CA PHE A 997 -25.40 -7.46 17.22
C PHE A 997 -26.43 -8.00 18.21
N LYS A 998 -26.13 -9.15 18.81
CA LYS A 998 -26.81 -9.65 19.99
C LYS A 998 -25.82 -9.63 21.14
N ASP A 999 -25.98 -8.63 22.00
CA ASP A 999 -25.08 -8.35 23.10
C ASP A 999 -25.66 -8.84 24.43
N PHE A 1000 -24.76 -9.35 25.26
CA PHE A 1000 -25.02 -9.75 26.63
C PHE A 1000 -23.91 -9.19 27.52
N ASN A 1001 -24.30 -8.53 28.59
CA ASN A 1001 -23.39 -8.00 29.58
C ASN A 1001 -23.89 -8.40 30.97
N LYS A 1002 -22.99 -9.00 31.76
CA LYS A 1002 -23.19 -9.18 33.20
C LYS A 1002 -22.19 -8.28 33.92
N ALA A 1003 -22.69 -7.19 34.49
CA ALA A 1003 -21.92 -6.38 35.42
C ALA A 1003 -22.25 -6.80 36.86
N VAL A 1004 -21.22 -6.89 37.70
CA VAL A 1004 -21.37 -7.13 39.14
C VAL A 1004 -20.76 -5.94 39.85
N SER A 1005 -21.58 -5.20 40.59
CA SER A 1005 -21.08 -4.27 41.59
C SER A 1005 -20.99 -5.01 42.92
N ARG A 1006 -19.88 -4.88 43.64
CA ARG A 1006 -19.74 -5.52 44.97
C ARG A 1006 -20.58 -4.82 46.07
N TYR A 1007 -21.08 -3.61 45.80
CA TYR A 1007 -21.91 -2.80 46.71
C TYR A 1007 -23.37 -3.20 46.67
N PHE A 1008 -23.84 -3.60 45.50
CA PHE A 1008 -25.25 -3.84 45.22
C PHE A 1008 -25.41 -5.34 45.05
N GLN A 1009 -26.16 -6.01 45.94
CA GLN A 1009 -26.34 -7.48 45.88
C GLN A 1009 -27.07 -7.97 44.62
N GLU A 1010 -27.57 -7.06 43.78
CA GLU A 1010 -28.27 -7.38 42.54
C GLU A 1010 -27.31 -7.46 41.34
N ASN A 1011 -27.33 -8.59 40.63
CA ASN A 1011 -26.67 -8.72 39.33
C ASN A 1011 -27.45 -7.87 38.30
N SER A 1012 -26.80 -6.88 37.68
CA SER A 1012 -27.37 -6.22 36.51
C SER A 1012 -27.06 -7.05 35.26
N TYR A 1013 -28.06 -7.80 34.79
CA TYR A 1013 -28.01 -8.46 33.48
C TYR A 1013 -28.64 -7.55 32.44
N THR A 1014 -27.86 -7.17 31.43
CA THR A 1014 -28.40 -6.44 30.28
C THR A 1014 -28.14 -7.24 29.02
N SER A 1015 -29.21 -7.57 28.29
CA SER A 1015 -29.11 -8.10 26.94
C SER A 1015 -29.84 -7.17 25.98
N MET A 1016 -29.22 -6.90 24.84
CA MET A 1016 -29.75 -5.96 23.87
C MET A 1016 -29.49 -6.47 22.45
N TRP A 1017 -30.47 -6.25 21.58
CA TRP A 1017 -30.20 -6.23 20.15
C TRP A 1017 -29.66 -4.85 19.81
N SER A 1018 -28.46 -4.79 19.26
CA SER A 1018 -27.74 -3.55 19.01
C SER A 1018 -27.60 -3.29 17.51
N PRO A 1019 -28.66 -2.79 16.83
CA PRO A 1019 -28.62 -2.53 15.40
C PRO A 1019 -27.78 -1.30 15.08
N ARG A 1020 -27.13 -1.35 13.92
CA ARG A 1020 -26.33 -0.27 13.34
C ARG A 1020 -26.68 -0.11 11.88
N PHE A 1021 -26.86 1.13 11.48
CA PHE A 1021 -27.18 1.51 10.12
C PHE A 1021 -26.29 2.67 9.71
N GLY A 1022 -25.62 2.53 8.57
CA GLY A 1022 -24.82 3.57 7.96
C GLY A 1022 -25.13 3.70 6.47
N VAL A 1023 -25.06 4.92 5.96
CA VAL A 1023 -25.14 5.22 4.54
C VAL A 1023 -23.98 6.13 4.19
N ASN A 1024 -23.30 5.83 3.10
CA ASN A 1024 -22.28 6.66 2.50
C ASN A 1024 -22.56 6.73 0.99
N TYR A 1025 -22.99 7.89 0.53
CA TYR A 1025 -23.39 8.12 -0.85
C TYR A 1025 -22.55 9.22 -1.48
N GLN A 1026 -21.77 8.85 -2.49
CA GLN A 1026 -20.98 9.77 -3.31
C GLN A 1026 -21.76 10.10 -4.59
N PHE A 1027 -21.75 11.35 -5.02
CA PHE A 1027 -22.43 11.77 -6.25
C PHE A 1027 -21.84 13.09 -6.76
N GLU A 1028 -22.11 13.39 -8.03
CA GLU A 1028 -21.62 14.61 -8.66
C GLU A 1028 -22.74 15.62 -8.92
N VAL A 1029 -22.49 16.89 -8.59
CA VAL A 1029 -23.38 18.01 -8.90
C VAL A 1029 -22.59 19.07 -9.65
N LYS A 1030 -22.91 19.30 -10.93
CA LYS A 1030 -22.26 20.32 -11.78
C LYS A 1030 -20.71 20.24 -11.78
N GLY A 1031 -20.13 19.04 -11.88
CA GLY A 1031 -18.66 18.88 -11.86
C GLY A 1031 -18.04 18.85 -10.46
N THR A 1032 -18.84 18.92 -9.39
CA THR A 1032 -18.35 18.89 -7.99
C THR A 1032 -18.72 17.56 -7.33
N GLN A 1033 -17.73 16.90 -6.74
CA GLN A 1033 -17.92 15.63 -6.03
C GLN A 1033 -18.46 15.90 -4.62
N GLN A 1034 -19.56 15.25 -4.28
CA GLN A 1034 -20.30 15.42 -3.05
C GLN A 1034 -20.39 14.07 -2.33
N VAL A 1035 -20.34 14.07 -1.00
CA VAL A 1035 -20.54 12.88 -0.17
C VAL A 1035 -21.57 13.19 0.89
N LEU A 1036 -22.64 12.41 0.94
CA LEU A 1036 -23.62 12.41 2.02
C LEU A 1036 -23.41 11.18 2.88
N ARG A 1037 -23.37 11.39 4.20
CA ARG A 1037 -23.28 10.31 5.18
C ARG A 1037 -24.39 10.42 6.18
N ALA A 1038 -24.91 9.28 6.61
CA ALA A 1038 -25.83 9.20 7.72
C ALA A 1038 -25.54 7.94 8.54
N ALA A 1039 -25.66 8.05 9.86
CA ALA A 1039 -25.58 6.91 10.75
C ALA A 1039 -26.73 6.95 11.75
N LEU A 1040 -27.24 5.76 12.09
CA LEU A 1040 -28.21 5.55 13.17
C LEU A 1040 -27.83 4.25 13.88
N GLY A 1041 -27.73 4.31 15.21
CA GLY A 1041 -27.36 3.13 15.98
C GLY A 1041 -27.92 3.15 17.40
N ARG A 1042 -28.19 1.95 17.91
CA ARG A 1042 -28.41 1.68 19.33
C ARG A 1042 -27.48 0.54 19.72
N TYR A 1043 -26.64 0.74 20.72
CA TYR A 1043 -25.64 -0.25 21.11
C TYR A 1043 -25.46 -0.35 22.61
N LEU A 1044 -25.12 -1.55 23.06
CA LEU A 1044 -24.75 -1.87 24.43
C LEU A 1044 -23.23 -1.93 24.53
N ASN A 1045 -22.64 -1.19 25.47
CA ASN A 1045 -21.20 -1.28 25.70
C ASN A 1045 -20.83 -2.59 26.43
N THR A 1046 -20.08 -3.47 25.77
CA THR A 1046 -19.70 -4.80 26.27
C THR A 1046 -18.24 -4.93 26.71
N HIS A 1047 -17.40 -3.91 26.49
CA HIS A 1047 -15.95 -3.97 26.72
C HIS A 1047 -15.43 -2.83 27.58
N LEU A 1048 -14.13 -2.91 27.91
CA LEU A 1048 -13.37 -1.86 28.58
C LEU A 1048 -12.52 -1.07 27.57
N LEU A 1049 -12.17 0.16 27.96
CA LEU A 1049 -11.51 1.21 27.16
C LEU A 1049 -10.14 0.86 26.56
N THR A 1050 -9.50 -0.19 27.06
CA THR A 1050 -8.13 -0.54 26.67
C THR A 1050 -8.07 -1.79 25.79
N GLN A 1051 -9.23 -2.35 25.42
CA GLN A 1051 -9.28 -3.60 24.67
C GLN A 1051 -9.58 -3.37 23.19
N PRO A 1052 -8.72 -3.88 22.29
CA PRO A 1052 -9.00 -3.84 20.87
C PRO A 1052 -10.15 -4.77 20.47
N LEU A 1053 -10.90 -4.35 19.45
CA LEU A 1053 -11.99 -5.13 18.85
C LEU A 1053 -11.64 -5.55 17.41
N LEU A 1054 -12.23 -6.64 16.94
CA LEU A 1054 -12.13 -7.08 15.54
C LEU A 1054 -13.16 -6.40 14.62
N VAL A 1055 -13.95 -5.47 15.14
CA VAL A 1055 -14.96 -4.72 14.40
C VAL A 1055 -14.46 -3.30 14.14
N PRO A 1056 -14.58 -2.76 12.91
CA PRO A 1056 -14.24 -1.36 12.62
C PRO A 1056 -14.92 -0.40 13.60
N ALA A 1057 -14.20 0.60 14.09
CA ALA A 1057 -14.63 1.39 15.25
C ALA A 1057 -15.69 2.48 14.93
N GLU A 1058 -16.06 2.63 13.65
CA GLU A 1058 -16.99 3.66 13.17
C GLU A 1058 -18.12 3.10 12.30
N THR A 1059 -19.20 3.87 12.17
CA THR A 1059 -20.30 3.65 11.23
C THR A 1059 -20.55 4.95 10.47
N ALA A 1060 -20.34 4.94 9.14
CA ALA A 1060 -20.49 6.11 8.26
C ALA A 1060 -19.89 7.44 8.78
N SER A 1061 -18.70 7.42 9.42
CA SER A 1061 -17.98 8.59 10.03
C SER A 1061 -18.35 8.92 11.48
N PHE A 1062 -19.14 8.07 12.13
CA PHE A 1062 -19.56 8.27 13.51
C PHE A 1062 -19.05 7.12 14.38
N PRO A 1063 -18.21 7.39 15.39
CA PRO A 1063 -17.65 6.35 16.24
C PRO A 1063 -18.75 5.77 17.13
N TRP A 1064 -18.79 4.44 17.21
CA TRP A 1064 -19.67 3.69 18.11
C TRP A 1064 -18.91 3.08 19.28
N ALA A 1065 -17.60 2.88 19.16
CA ALA A 1065 -16.71 2.44 20.23
C ALA A 1065 -16.47 3.58 21.24
N ILE A 1066 -17.51 3.92 21.99
CA ILE A 1066 -17.55 5.09 22.85
C ILE A 1066 -17.08 4.73 24.28
N ASP A 1067 -16.07 5.44 24.77
CA ASP A 1067 -15.64 5.47 26.17
C ASP A 1067 -16.82 5.79 27.09
N SER A 1068 -17.34 4.74 27.73
CA SER A 1068 -18.43 4.78 28.69
C SER A 1068 -18.31 3.56 29.62
N GLN A 1069 -19.10 3.52 30.69
CA GLN A 1069 -19.11 2.34 31.56
C GLN A 1069 -19.71 1.14 30.82
N SER A 1070 -19.30 -0.07 31.22
CA SER A 1070 -19.86 -1.28 30.66
C SER A 1070 -21.34 -1.42 31.06
N GLY A 1071 -22.18 -1.85 30.12
CA GLY A 1071 -23.63 -1.86 30.30
C GLY A 1071 -24.31 -0.53 29.96
N THR A 1072 -23.57 0.53 29.63
CA THR A 1072 -24.16 1.78 29.10
C THR A 1072 -24.91 1.50 27.79
N GLU A 1073 -26.16 1.97 27.74
CA GLU A 1073 -26.92 2.04 26.49
C GLU A 1073 -26.57 3.34 25.77
N ILE A 1074 -26.24 3.20 24.49
CA ILE A 1074 -25.86 4.33 23.66
C ILE A 1074 -26.80 4.39 22.46
N ARG A 1075 -27.33 5.59 22.19
CA ARG A 1075 -28.08 5.89 20.98
C ARG A 1075 -27.40 7.03 20.25
N GLN A 1076 -27.18 6.85 18.96
CA GLN A 1076 -26.49 7.82 18.14
C GLN A 1076 -27.24 8.03 16.83
N ALA A 1077 -27.31 9.27 16.40
CA ALA A 1077 -27.66 9.62 15.04
C ALA A 1077 -26.71 10.70 14.52
N GLY A 1078 -26.30 10.59 13.26
CA GLY A 1078 -25.35 11.49 12.65
C GLY A 1078 -25.66 11.73 11.19
N ALA A 1079 -25.38 12.93 10.71
CA ALA A 1079 -25.43 13.27 9.30
C ALA A 1079 -24.21 14.12 8.94
N ALA A 1080 -23.61 13.85 7.78
CA ALA A 1080 -22.52 14.65 7.26
C ALA A 1080 -22.72 14.95 5.77
N TRP A 1081 -22.27 16.13 5.37
CA TRP A 1081 -22.18 16.54 3.98
C TRP A 1081 -20.78 17.03 3.70
N GLU A 1082 -20.15 16.49 2.67
CA GLU A 1082 -18.77 16.77 2.30
C GLU A 1082 -18.73 17.14 0.82
N ALA A 1083 -18.06 18.25 0.48
CA ALA A 1083 -18.08 18.81 -0.86
C ALA A 1083 -16.66 19.09 -1.34
N GLN A 1084 -16.29 18.54 -2.49
CA GLN A 1084 -15.08 18.90 -3.23
C GLN A 1084 -15.46 19.82 -4.38
N TRP A 1085 -15.28 21.12 -4.16
CA TRP A 1085 -15.64 22.17 -5.13
C TRP A 1085 -14.68 22.21 -6.33
N ASN A 1086 -13.41 21.87 -6.11
CA ASN A 1086 -12.38 21.72 -7.12
C ASN A 1086 -11.22 20.89 -6.54
N ASN A 1087 -10.16 20.67 -7.31
CA ASN A 1087 -8.97 19.92 -6.87
C ASN A 1087 -8.17 20.57 -5.71
N LYS A 1088 -8.57 21.76 -5.25
CA LYS A 1088 -7.90 22.51 -4.18
C LYS A 1088 -8.80 22.87 -3.02
N THR A 1089 -10.12 22.76 -3.11
CA THR A 1089 -11.06 23.35 -2.14
C THR A 1089 -12.12 22.35 -1.71
N PHE A 1090 -12.24 22.14 -0.41
CA PHE A 1090 -13.06 21.11 0.19
C PHE A 1090 -13.82 21.66 1.40
N SER A 1091 -15.06 21.23 1.59
CA SER A 1091 -15.88 21.60 2.75
C SER A 1091 -16.44 20.36 3.42
N VAL A 1092 -16.54 20.39 4.76
CA VAL A 1092 -17.14 19.31 5.55
C VAL A 1092 -18.11 19.92 6.54
N VAL A 1093 -19.35 19.45 6.54
CA VAL A 1093 -20.40 19.78 7.50
C VAL A 1093 -20.80 18.51 8.22
N ARG A 1094 -20.88 18.54 9.55
CA ARG A 1094 -21.31 17.39 10.37
C ARG A 1094 -22.29 17.82 11.43
N LEU A 1095 -23.27 16.98 11.64
CA LEU A 1095 -24.28 17.07 12.69
C LEU A 1095 -24.33 15.73 13.39
N SER A 1096 -24.33 15.72 14.72
CA SER A 1096 -24.50 14.50 15.49
C SER A 1096 -25.29 14.73 16.76
N THR A 1097 -26.04 13.70 17.13
CA THR A 1097 -26.69 13.58 18.43
C THR A 1097 -26.27 12.26 19.07
N LEU A 1098 -26.00 12.32 20.36
CA LEU A 1098 -25.59 11.18 21.16
C LEU A 1098 -26.37 11.19 22.47
N ARG A 1099 -27.03 10.08 22.78
CA ARG A 1099 -27.65 9.83 24.08
C ARG A 1099 -26.90 8.68 24.76
N LEU A 1100 -26.35 8.96 25.93
CA LEU A 1100 -25.68 7.98 26.78
C LEU A 1100 -26.55 7.74 28.01
N SER A 1101 -26.87 6.49 28.31
CA SER A 1101 -27.65 6.10 29.48
C SER A 1101 -26.85 5.07 30.27
N THR A 1102 -26.16 5.53 31.30
CA THR A 1102 -25.24 4.71 32.08
C THR A 1102 -25.95 4.15 33.31
N PRO A 1103 -25.90 2.83 33.54
CA PRO A 1103 -26.40 2.26 34.79
C PRO A 1103 -25.51 2.71 35.95
N THR A 1104 -26.12 3.30 36.96
CA THR A 1104 -25.48 3.78 38.19
C THR A 1104 -26.30 3.32 39.39
N PHE A 1105 -25.75 3.38 40.59
CA PHE A 1105 -26.48 3.08 41.81
C PHE A 1105 -26.14 4.16 42.83
N PHE A 1106 -27.14 4.57 43.59
CA PHE A 1106 -27.00 5.60 44.62
C PHE A 1106 -27.34 5.01 45.97
N THR A 1107 -26.54 5.34 46.98
CA THR A 1107 -26.77 4.95 48.38
C THR A 1107 -27.58 6.03 49.06
N ASP A 1108 -28.79 5.69 49.50
CA ASP A 1108 -29.62 6.59 50.28
C ASP A 1108 -29.03 6.75 51.69
N ALA A 1109 -28.64 7.97 52.04
CA ALA A 1109 -28.02 8.31 53.32
C ALA A 1109 -28.94 8.07 54.54
N VAL A 1110 -30.26 7.98 54.33
CA VAL A 1110 -31.26 7.82 55.39
C VAL A 1110 -31.65 6.36 55.59
N THR A 1111 -31.81 5.61 54.49
CA THR A 1111 -32.30 4.22 54.55
C THR A 1111 -31.18 3.18 54.49
N GLY A 1112 -29.98 3.56 54.05
CA GLY A 1112 -28.85 2.64 53.86
C GLY A 1112 -29.06 1.62 52.75
N PHE A 1113 -30.16 1.75 51.98
CA PHE A 1113 -30.47 0.89 50.84
C PHE A 1113 -30.09 1.59 49.54
N ASP A 1114 -29.60 0.80 48.61
CA ASP A 1114 -29.14 1.27 47.32
C ASP A 1114 -30.25 1.16 46.26
N GLN A 1115 -30.48 2.24 45.51
CA GLN A 1115 -31.45 2.26 44.41
C GLN A 1115 -30.73 2.29 43.05
N PRO A 1116 -31.10 1.41 42.09
CA PRO A 1116 -30.57 1.47 40.73
C PRO A 1116 -31.11 2.71 40.00
N MET A 1117 -30.24 3.50 39.39
CA MET A 1117 -30.60 4.69 38.62
C MET A 1117 -29.83 4.77 37.30
N PHE A 1118 -30.44 5.36 36.26
CA PHE A 1118 -29.75 5.64 35.01
C PHE A 1118 -29.35 7.11 34.92
N GLN A 1119 -28.05 7.38 34.82
CA GLN A 1119 -27.58 8.72 34.50
C GLN A 1119 -27.60 8.89 32.98
N THR A 1120 -28.54 9.72 32.50
CA THR A 1120 -28.70 9.97 31.06
C THR A 1120 -28.18 11.34 30.66
N TRP A 1121 -27.46 11.39 29.54
CA TRP A 1121 -26.94 12.62 28.95
C TRP A 1121 -27.26 12.67 27.46
N LYS A 1122 -27.54 13.86 26.95
CA LYS A 1122 -27.75 14.13 25.52
C LYS A 1122 -26.72 15.15 25.05
N ARG A 1123 -26.00 14.84 23.98
CA ARG A 1123 -25.04 15.73 23.32
C ARG A 1123 -25.50 16.02 21.91
N TYR A 1124 -25.53 17.30 21.55
CA TYR A 1124 -25.75 17.78 20.20
C TYR A 1124 -24.49 18.50 19.73
N GLN A 1125 -24.03 18.20 18.52
CA GLN A 1125 -22.82 18.79 17.98
C GLN A 1125 -22.99 19.11 16.50
N ALA A 1126 -22.50 20.27 16.09
CA ALA A 1126 -22.44 20.72 14.72
C ALA A 1126 -21.04 21.27 14.40
N SER A 1127 -20.50 20.96 13.21
CA SER A 1127 -19.22 21.51 12.76
C SER A 1127 -19.23 21.81 11.28
N ILE A 1128 -18.55 22.88 10.88
CA ILE A 1128 -18.34 23.28 9.48
C ILE A 1128 -16.87 23.60 9.30
N THR A 1129 -16.24 23.00 8.29
CA THR A 1129 -14.83 23.25 7.96
C THR A 1129 -14.65 23.51 6.47
N LEU A 1130 -13.69 24.36 6.13
CA LEU A 1130 -13.23 24.69 4.79
C LEU A 1130 -11.72 24.44 4.72
N ASN A 1131 -11.31 23.60 3.79
CA ASN A 1131 -9.92 23.23 3.54
C ASN A 1131 -9.54 23.70 2.14
N ARG A 1132 -8.40 24.38 2.01
CA ARG A 1132 -7.91 24.87 0.72
C ARG A 1132 -6.41 24.71 0.55
N ILE A 1133 -5.99 24.14 -0.57
CA ILE A 1133 -4.60 24.18 -1.05
C ILE A 1133 -4.40 25.53 -1.76
N LEU A 1134 -3.60 26.42 -1.15
CA LEU A 1134 -3.32 27.74 -1.70
C LEU A 1134 -2.26 27.66 -2.81
N CYS A 1135 -1.18 26.91 -2.56
CA CYS A 1135 -0.16 26.54 -3.55
C CYS A 1135 0.38 25.14 -3.24
N THR A 1136 1.33 24.64 -4.05
CA THR A 1136 1.88 23.27 -3.91
C THR A 1136 2.53 22.99 -2.55
N SER A 1137 2.87 24.04 -1.79
CA SER A 1137 3.54 23.97 -0.49
C SER A 1137 2.75 24.62 0.66
N LEU A 1138 1.55 25.16 0.43
CA LEU A 1138 0.79 25.91 1.45
C LEU A 1138 -0.68 25.48 1.50
N GLY A 1139 -1.11 25.03 2.68
CA GLY A 1139 -2.51 24.71 2.99
C GLY A 1139 -3.14 25.71 3.96
N LEU A 1140 -4.45 25.87 3.82
CA LEU A 1140 -5.34 26.68 4.66
C LEU A 1140 -6.48 25.80 5.18
N SER A 1141 -6.74 25.84 6.48
CA SER A 1141 -7.92 25.22 7.11
C SER A 1141 -8.68 26.27 7.92
N LEU A 1142 -9.97 26.40 7.72
CA LEU A 1142 -10.87 27.26 8.51
C LEU A 1142 -11.97 26.38 9.08
N GLY A 1143 -12.40 26.61 10.31
CA GLY A 1143 -13.51 25.82 10.85
C GLY A 1143 -14.19 26.43 12.05
N VAL A 1144 -15.45 26.05 12.24
CA VAL A 1144 -16.27 26.39 13.40
C VAL A 1144 -16.97 25.14 13.92
N MET A 1145 -17.14 25.05 15.24
CA MET A 1145 -17.83 23.94 15.90
C MET A 1145 -18.71 24.50 17.03
N GLY A 1146 -19.91 23.94 17.17
CA GLY A 1146 -20.78 24.18 18.32
C GLY A 1146 -21.18 22.86 18.96
N LYS A 1147 -21.19 22.81 20.29
CA LYS A 1147 -21.57 21.64 21.09
C LYS A 1147 -22.48 22.06 22.23
N ARG A 1148 -23.52 21.27 22.49
CA ARG A 1148 -24.43 21.40 23.64
C ARG A 1148 -24.59 20.06 24.33
N VAL A 1149 -24.40 20.03 25.65
CA VAL A 1149 -24.63 18.85 26.49
C VAL A 1149 -25.72 19.17 27.49
N ILE A 1150 -26.71 18.28 27.58
CA ILE A 1150 -27.90 18.41 28.41
C ILE A 1150 -28.04 17.13 29.26
N PRO A 1151 -28.04 17.23 30.60
CA PRO A 1151 -28.38 16.12 31.47
C PRO A 1151 -29.88 15.81 31.40
N ASP A 1152 -30.25 14.54 31.54
CA ASP A 1152 -31.62 14.07 31.70
C ASP A 1152 -31.67 13.37 33.08
N LEU A 1153 -31.85 14.17 34.14
CA LEU A 1153 -31.76 13.74 35.54
C LEU A 1153 -33.12 13.21 36.02
N SER A 1154 -33.16 11.95 36.45
CA SER A 1154 -34.33 11.30 37.06
C SER A 1154 -34.38 11.44 38.60
N TYR A 1155 -33.48 12.22 39.21
CA TYR A 1155 -33.42 12.45 40.66
C TYR A 1155 -32.77 13.81 40.96
N GLU A 1156 -33.28 14.53 41.96
CA GLU A 1156 -32.71 15.78 42.49
C GLU A 1156 -31.41 15.51 43.26
N ALA A 1157 -30.36 15.07 42.56
CA ALA A 1157 -29.01 15.15 43.09
C ALA A 1157 -28.62 16.63 43.11
N THR A 1158 -28.54 17.22 44.29
CA THR A 1158 -28.32 18.65 44.54
C THR A 1158 -26.96 19.20 44.11
N ASP A 1159 -26.02 18.36 43.65
CA ASP A 1159 -24.70 18.77 43.17
C ASP A 1159 -24.39 18.16 41.78
N GLY A 1160 -24.70 18.88 40.70
CA GLY A 1160 -24.37 18.44 39.32
C GLY A 1160 -24.58 19.49 38.23
N LEU A 1161 -23.90 19.31 37.08
CA LEU A 1161 -23.94 20.19 35.91
C LEU A 1161 -25.36 20.23 35.31
N ARG A 1162 -25.94 21.43 35.11
CA ARG A 1162 -27.31 21.63 34.59
C ARG A 1162 -27.39 21.88 33.09
N GLY A 1163 -26.28 22.28 32.47
CA GLY A 1163 -26.13 22.36 31.01
C GLY A 1163 -24.82 23.01 30.58
N PHE A 1164 -24.22 22.51 29.50
CA PHE A 1164 -22.92 22.96 29.00
C PHE A 1164 -22.99 23.26 27.51
N SER A 1165 -22.47 24.41 27.08
CA SER A 1165 -22.32 24.80 25.68
C SER A 1165 -20.87 25.19 25.40
N GLU A 1166 -20.43 24.91 24.19
CA GLU A 1166 -19.11 25.31 23.70
C GLU A 1166 -19.21 25.71 22.23
N PHE A 1167 -18.52 26.79 21.87
CA PHE A 1167 -18.37 27.27 20.51
C PHE A 1167 -16.90 27.54 20.22
N ASN A 1168 -16.43 27.02 19.10
CA ASN A 1168 -15.03 27.08 18.73
C ASN A 1168 -14.88 27.57 17.28
N ALA A 1169 -13.82 28.33 17.01
CA ALA A 1169 -13.47 28.81 15.68
C ALA A 1169 -11.95 28.86 15.47
N PHE A 1170 -11.45 28.36 14.34
CA PHE A 1170 -10.02 28.34 14.06
C PHE A 1170 -9.64 28.77 12.64
N ILE A 1171 -8.39 29.23 12.53
CA ILE A 1171 -7.67 29.43 11.27
C ILE A 1171 -6.36 28.65 11.37
N GLY A 1172 -6.04 27.84 10.36
CA GLY A 1172 -4.81 27.06 10.29
C GLY A 1172 -4.07 27.30 8.98
N LEU A 1173 -2.78 27.57 9.06
CA LEU A 1173 -1.86 27.66 7.93
C LEU A 1173 -0.73 26.65 8.11
N ALA A 1174 -0.42 25.88 7.08
CA ALA A 1174 0.68 24.93 7.09
C ALA A 1174 1.48 25.02 5.79
N TYR A 1175 2.77 25.29 5.94
CA TYR A 1175 3.74 25.46 4.88
C TYR A 1175 4.84 24.40 4.96
N LEU A 1176 5.20 23.81 3.81
CA LEU A 1176 6.29 22.86 3.67
C LEU A 1176 7.05 23.11 2.36
N HIS A 1177 8.29 23.58 2.47
CA HIS A 1177 9.18 23.81 1.33
C HIS A 1177 9.90 22.52 0.93
N PRO A 1178 10.21 22.31 -0.37
CA PRO A 1178 10.97 21.15 -0.84
C PRO A 1178 12.34 20.95 -0.15
N ASP A 1179 12.99 22.04 0.27
CA ASP A 1179 14.26 21.98 1.02
C ASP A 1179 14.11 21.55 2.49
N GLY A 1180 12.89 21.20 2.93
CA GLY A 1180 12.58 20.68 4.26
C GLY A 1180 12.16 21.73 5.29
N TRP A 1181 12.16 23.03 4.96
CA TRP A 1181 11.63 24.05 5.86
C TRP A 1181 10.12 23.92 6.03
N LEU A 1182 9.65 23.95 7.27
CA LEU A 1182 8.22 23.87 7.58
C LEU A 1182 7.82 24.95 8.59
N ALA A 1183 6.59 25.44 8.42
CA ALA A 1183 5.96 26.38 9.34
C ALA A 1183 4.47 26.06 9.48
N ARG A 1184 3.96 26.01 10.71
CA ARG A 1184 2.53 25.82 11.01
C ARG A 1184 2.08 26.88 11.99
N LEU A 1185 0.91 27.46 11.74
CA LEU A 1185 0.29 28.49 12.55
C LEU A 1185 -1.19 28.17 12.72
N ARG A 1186 -1.69 28.16 13.96
CA ARG A 1186 -3.09 27.86 14.24
C ARG A 1186 -3.63 28.58 15.47
N PRO A 1187 -4.22 29.78 15.32
CA PRO A 1187 -5.11 30.36 16.32
C PRO A 1187 -6.45 29.61 16.41
N LEU A 1188 -6.91 29.38 17.64
CA LEU A 1188 -8.19 28.77 17.97
C LEU A 1188 -8.90 29.63 19.02
N LEU A 1189 -10.06 30.17 18.69
CA LEU A 1189 -10.97 30.84 19.61
C LEU A 1189 -11.90 29.80 20.23
N VAL A 1190 -12.03 29.85 21.55
CA VAL A 1190 -12.94 28.99 22.34
C VAL A 1190 -13.84 29.88 23.18
N GLN A 1191 -15.14 29.60 23.13
CA GLN A 1191 -16.16 30.18 23.99
C GLN A 1191 -16.94 29.07 24.69
N GLN A 1192 -16.99 29.09 26.02
CA GLN A 1192 -17.68 28.09 26.82
C GLN A 1192 -18.70 28.74 27.77
N TYR A 1193 -19.85 28.12 27.89
CA TYR A 1193 -20.89 28.47 28.85
C TYR A 1193 -21.31 27.23 29.63
N GLY A 1194 -21.15 27.25 30.95
CA GLY A 1194 -21.52 26.14 31.84
C GLY A 1194 -22.34 26.62 33.04
N ASP A 1195 -23.34 25.83 33.41
CA ASP A 1195 -24.04 25.94 34.70
C ASP A 1195 -23.66 24.73 35.56
N ILE A 1196 -22.66 24.93 36.43
CA ILE A 1196 -22.07 23.89 37.29
C ILE A 1196 -22.43 24.26 38.73
N THR A 1197 -23.12 23.37 39.44
CA THR A 1197 -23.49 23.56 40.86
C THR A 1197 -24.16 24.92 41.19
N GLY A 1198 -24.91 25.49 40.24
CA GLY A 1198 -25.56 26.80 40.40
C GLY A 1198 -24.66 28.02 40.13
N HIS A 1199 -23.42 27.82 39.70
CA HIS A 1199 -22.51 28.86 39.23
C HIS A 1199 -22.48 28.90 37.70
N LYS A 1200 -22.87 30.06 37.14
CA LYS A 1200 -22.76 30.34 35.70
C LYS A 1200 -21.35 30.81 35.39
N ALA A 1201 -20.63 30.05 34.56
CA ALA A 1201 -19.33 30.43 34.04
C ALA A 1201 -19.44 30.71 32.53
N ASP A 1202 -19.04 31.91 32.10
CA ASP A 1202 -18.89 32.30 30.69
C ASP A 1202 -17.42 32.64 30.45
N ASN A 1203 -16.77 31.94 29.53
CA ASN A 1203 -15.34 32.07 29.27
C ASN A 1203 -15.07 32.15 27.78
N VAL A 1204 -14.28 33.16 27.37
CA VAL A 1204 -13.78 33.32 26.01
C VAL A 1204 -12.26 33.46 26.06
N PHE A 1205 -11.55 32.66 25.28
CA PHE A 1205 -10.09 32.73 25.18
C PHE A 1205 -9.57 32.20 23.85
N VAL A 1206 -8.31 32.51 23.54
CA VAL A 1206 -7.61 32.05 22.33
C VAL A 1206 -6.44 31.17 22.71
N ILE A 1207 -6.37 30.01 22.06
CA ILE A 1207 -5.20 29.13 22.04
C ILE A 1207 -4.41 29.42 20.77
N PHE A 1208 -3.10 29.62 20.91
CA PHE A 1208 -2.23 29.86 19.76
C PHE A 1208 -1.11 28.82 19.70
N ASN A 1209 -1.09 28.09 18.58
CA ASN A 1209 -0.08 27.07 18.30
C ASN A 1209 0.78 27.50 17.10
N MET A 1210 2.10 27.44 17.27
CA MET A 1210 3.08 27.67 16.20
C MET A 1210 4.14 26.59 16.21
N THR A 1211 4.48 26.10 15.02
CA THR A 1211 5.60 25.18 14.80
C THR A 1211 6.48 25.74 13.69
N LEU A 1212 7.78 25.79 13.93
CA LEU A 1212 8.80 26.09 12.92
C LEU A 1212 9.80 24.94 12.91
N GLY A 1213 10.21 24.50 11.74
CA GLY A 1213 11.13 23.37 11.67
C GLY A 1213 11.87 23.29 10.36
N ARG A 1214 12.83 22.37 10.35
CA ARG A 1214 13.57 21.99 9.15
C ARG A 1214 13.87 20.50 9.18
N GLU A 1215 13.43 19.81 8.13
CA GLU A 1215 13.92 18.48 7.80
C GLU A 1215 15.26 18.59 7.08
N PHE A 1216 16.23 17.78 7.48
CA PHE A 1216 17.58 17.79 6.90
C PHE A 1216 17.61 17.01 5.57
N PRO A 1217 18.52 17.39 4.64
CA PRO A 1217 18.67 16.69 3.37
C PRO A 1217 18.83 15.18 3.52
N ASN A 1218 18.27 14.43 2.57
CA ASN A 1218 18.25 12.95 2.56
C ASN A 1218 17.52 12.30 3.75
N LYS A 1219 16.62 13.04 4.41
CA LYS A 1219 15.85 12.56 5.57
C LYS A 1219 16.72 11.97 6.68
N ARG A 1220 17.82 12.65 6.99
CA ARG A 1220 18.76 12.24 8.06
C ARG A 1220 18.33 12.71 9.45
N GLY A 1221 17.13 13.25 9.56
CA GLY A 1221 16.65 13.89 10.77
C GLY A 1221 15.90 15.18 10.50
N PHE A 1222 15.34 15.75 11.56
CA PHE A 1222 14.71 17.06 11.54
C PHE A 1222 14.92 17.79 12.86
N ALA A 1223 14.79 19.11 12.81
CA ALA A 1223 14.78 19.99 13.97
C ALA A 1223 13.45 20.74 14.03
N LEU A 1224 12.82 20.74 15.20
CA LEU A 1224 11.55 21.45 15.45
C LEU A 1224 11.69 22.42 16.60
N PHE A 1225 11.04 23.57 16.43
CA PHE A 1225 10.74 24.55 17.44
C PHE A 1225 9.22 24.70 17.54
N GLU A 1226 8.66 24.36 18.70
CA GLU A 1226 7.22 24.46 18.95
C GLU A 1226 6.95 25.49 20.03
N MET A 1227 5.92 26.31 19.80
CA MET A 1227 5.41 27.31 20.73
C MET A 1227 3.89 27.13 20.91
N GLN A 1228 3.46 26.96 22.16
CA GLN A 1228 2.04 26.88 22.55
C GLN A 1228 1.76 27.94 23.63
N ASN A 1229 0.67 28.70 23.52
CA ASN A 1229 0.29 29.72 24.52
C ASN A 1229 -1.23 29.95 24.67
N LEU A 1230 -1.63 30.30 25.90
CA LEU A 1230 -2.93 30.84 26.32
C LEU A 1230 -2.75 32.32 26.71
N PHE A 1231 -3.26 33.25 25.90
CA PHE A 1231 -3.15 34.69 26.12
C PHE A 1231 -4.20 35.26 27.09
N ASN A 1232 -4.48 34.62 28.24
CA ASN A 1232 -5.48 35.14 29.18
C ASN A 1232 -5.10 34.98 30.66
N HIS A 1233 -5.64 35.83 31.53
CA HIS A 1233 -5.17 35.98 32.91
C HIS A 1233 -5.82 35.07 33.95
N ARG A 1234 -7.02 34.50 33.70
CA ARG A 1234 -7.70 33.48 34.53
C ARG A 1234 -8.83 32.74 33.75
N PRO A 1235 -8.56 31.98 32.68
CA PRO A 1235 -9.63 31.25 32.00
C PRO A 1235 -10.05 30.03 32.82
N PHE A 1236 -11.36 29.81 32.96
CA PHE A 1236 -11.93 28.50 33.30
C PHE A 1236 -12.20 27.74 32.00
N TYR A 1237 -11.70 26.51 31.89
CA TYR A 1237 -11.89 25.65 30.74
C TYR A 1237 -12.41 24.30 31.24
N SER A 1238 -13.59 23.86 30.81
CA SER A 1238 -14.19 22.58 31.20
C SER A 1238 -14.36 21.67 29.98
N LEU A 1239 -13.96 20.40 30.10
CA LEU A 1239 -13.83 19.47 28.98
C LEU A 1239 -15.14 18.76 28.61
N GLU A 1240 -15.94 18.40 29.61
CA GLU A 1240 -17.28 17.85 29.48
C GLU A 1240 -17.89 17.80 30.90
N PRO A 1241 -19.22 17.91 31.09
CA PRO A 1241 -19.88 17.74 32.39
C PRO A 1241 -19.54 16.47 33.19
N LEU A 1242 -19.02 15.46 32.50
CA LEU A 1242 -18.64 14.18 33.10
C LEU A 1242 -17.27 14.24 33.78
N ARG A 1243 -16.50 15.31 33.53
CA ARG A 1243 -15.17 15.55 34.08
C ARG A 1243 -15.07 17.03 34.47
N ASP A 1244 -15.37 17.37 35.73
CA ASP A 1244 -15.07 18.69 36.29
C ASP A 1244 -13.55 18.88 36.39
N LEU A 1245 -12.95 19.27 35.27
CA LEU A 1245 -11.55 19.65 35.17
C LEU A 1245 -11.51 21.18 35.07
N GLU A 1246 -11.49 21.88 36.20
CA GLU A 1246 -11.22 23.32 36.21
C GLU A 1246 -9.73 23.57 35.95
N PHE A 1247 -9.41 24.22 34.83
CA PHE A 1247 -8.07 24.77 34.63
C PHE A 1247 -7.99 26.19 35.16
N THR A 1248 -6.98 26.51 35.96
CA THR A 1248 -6.58 27.90 36.27
C THR A 1248 -5.11 28.08 35.87
N ASN A 1249 -4.85 28.73 34.74
CA ASN A 1249 -3.48 29.03 34.31
C ASN A 1249 -3.20 30.54 34.26
N GLN A 1250 -2.02 30.93 34.76
CA GLN A 1250 -1.34 32.18 34.41
C GLN A 1250 -0.67 32.03 33.02
N ARG A 1251 -0.39 33.13 32.30
CA ARG A 1251 0.27 33.15 30.97
C ARG A 1251 1.49 32.21 30.92
N ARG A 1252 1.54 31.28 29.96
CA ARG A 1252 2.63 30.27 29.86
C ARG A 1252 3.04 30.05 28.41
N PHE A 1253 4.35 30.17 28.15
CA PHE A 1253 4.97 29.80 26.88
C PHE A 1253 5.68 28.45 27.05
N LEU A 1254 5.31 27.47 26.23
CA LEU A 1254 6.06 26.23 26.10
C LEU A 1254 7.00 26.36 24.89
N PHE A 1255 8.29 26.07 25.10
CA PHE A 1255 9.26 25.94 24.01
C PHE A 1255 9.76 24.51 23.98
N ARG A 1256 9.61 23.83 22.85
CA ARG A 1256 10.18 22.50 22.62
C ARG A 1256 11.21 22.56 21.52
N VAL A 1257 12.40 22.00 21.78
CA VAL A 1257 13.42 21.72 20.77
C VAL A 1257 13.56 20.21 20.66
N GLY A 1258 13.24 19.67 19.49
CA GLY A 1258 13.42 18.25 19.17
C GLY A 1258 14.53 18.08 18.13
N LEU A 1259 15.45 17.14 18.37
CA LEU A 1259 16.45 16.69 17.41
C LEU A 1259 16.21 15.21 17.15
N TYR A 1260 16.03 14.86 15.87
CA TYR A 1260 15.71 13.51 15.42
C TYR A 1260 16.81 13.08 14.46
N PHE A 1261 17.34 11.87 14.59
CA PHE A 1261 18.46 11.34 13.78
C PHE A 1261 18.17 9.95 13.23
#